data_AF-A0A6P6T735-F1
#
_entry.id   AF-A0A6P6T735-F1
#
_cell.length_a   1.000
_cell.length_b   1.000
_cell.length_c   1.000
_cell.angle_alpha   90.00
_cell.angle_beta   90.00
_cell.angle_gamma   90.00
#
_symmetry.space_group_name_H-M   'P 1'
#
loop_
_entity.id
_entity.type
_entity.pdbx_description
1 polymer ?
#
loop_
_entity_poly.entity_id
_entity_poly.type
_entity_poly.pdbx_seq_one_letter_code
_entity_poly.pdbx_strand_id
1 'polypeptide(L)'
;MLQLQILVVLLSLFLIYFLVSGFQFYSFIYDHCHVHVPYLFSSTDTSCDHSPSTCGVTGTNLKCPFQFSGDDPDLCPEFRDVLQFSCENNRTVLSLGIRSYPGIQQYNFSVELNSIDYEQQTLRIFDPGVQKNNCSTLPVYPSNDNDYYFYQNQVGASTIMDIDPDAGSLVFVSCKNPVKSKYPPLYVDTASCNITANHFSKMKAPSNYYSYVVVGKNVVASDIEESCTVYKTAPVDLRCLPNVTAGDISFQDIHNLLSNGYEISWYEGFDPRRRSFFCPILYRVDTFGTGVGFAVKFFVLPITAKSVIGIAILSAFLLYRWHRRHLSRYDTIEDFLQTNSRLMPIRYSYREIRTMTKNFKEKLGEGGYGMVYKGKLRSGDAVAVKMLNKSKANGQEFINEVATIGRIHHVNVVRLVGFCVTASKHALVYDYMLNGSLDKLIFSNCQNSSPLSWKQVCEIAKGVARGIEYLHQGCDMQILHFDIKPHNVLLDENFVPKVSDFGLAKLYPMQKSIATLTAVRGTLGYMAPELFYKRIGRVSHKTDVYSYGMLLMEMAGRRRNVDAHAKHSSQIYFPSWIYDKFDQVEEMEIGDHATEEEKTITRKLILIALWCIQMTPEDRPSMREVLDMLEGDASGLKLPPKPSFYPPDSPISMQRSSNSCSSDESTAPLCSFVAIEIEQMDD
;
A
#
# COMPACT_ATOMS: atom_id res chain seq x y z
N MET A 1 10.62 16.82 -3.07
CA MET A 1 10.24 15.85 -4.13
C MET A 1 11.25 15.77 -5.27
N LEU A 2 11.67 16.89 -5.89
CA LEU A 2 12.63 16.87 -7.00
C LEU A 2 14.01 16.26 -6.64
N GLN A 3 14.52 16.56 -5.43
CA GLN A 3 15.79 16.00 -4.94
C GLN A 3 15.75 14.48 -4.72
N LEU A 4 14.58 13.94 -4.33
CA LEU A 4 14.41 12.49 -4.15
C LEU A 4 14.40 11.77 -5.50
N GLN A 5 13.82 12.39 -6.53
CA GLN A 5 13.83 11.85 -7.89
C GLN A 5 15.24 11.86 -8.51
N ILE A 6 16.03 12.92 -8.27
CA ILE A 6 17.42 12.99 -8.75
C ILE A 6 18.29 11.92 -8.07
N LEU A 7 18.11 11.70 -6.77
CA LEU A 7 18.86 10.68 -6.03
C LEU A 7 18.56 9.25 -6.54
N VAL A 8 17.29 8.96 -6.87
CA VAL A 8 16.89 7.66 -7.43
C VAL A 8 17.49 7.45 -8.82
N VAL A 9 17.53 8.48 -9.67
CA VAL A 9 18.14 8.38 -11.01
C VAL A 9 19.65 8.17 -10.91
N LEU A 10 20.33 8.88 -10.02
CA LEU A 10 21.77 8.71 -9.80
C LEU A 10 22.12 7.32 -9.26
N LEU A 11 21.34 6.79 -8.32
CA LEU A 11 21.51 5.43 -7.80
C LEU A 11 21.26 4.37 -8.89
N SER A 12 20.30 4.62 -9.79
CA SER A 12 20.00 3.70 -10.91
C SER A 12 21.14 3.67 -11.93
N LEU A 13 21.70 4.84 -12.28
CA LEU A 13 22.84 4.95 -13.20
C LEU A 13 24.12 4.36 -12.61
N PHE A 14 24.34 4.51 -11.30
CA PHE A 14 25.46 3.92 -10.59
C PHE A 14 25.39 2.38 -10.58
N LEU A 15 24.19 1.82 -10.44
CA LEU A 15 23.96 0.37 -10.52
C LEU A 15 24.21 -0.18 -11.94
N ILE A 16 23.79 0.55 -12.97
CA ILE A 16 24.00 0.16 -14.38
C ILE A 16 25.49 0.19 -14.73
N TYR A 17 26.22 1.21 -14.28
CA TYR A 17 27.68 1.29 -14.48
C TYR A 17 28.40 0.08 -13.87
N PHE A 18 28.03 -0.32 -12.64
CA PHE A 18 28.60 -1.51 -11.98
C PHE A 18 28.29 -2.82 -12.73
N LEU A 19 27.07 -2.95 -13.27
CA LEU A 19 26.64 -4.12 -14.05
C LEU A 19 27.35 -4.24 -15.40
N VAL A 20 27.64 -3.12 -16.07
CA VAL A 20 28.38 -3.10 -17.34
C VAL A 20 29.87 -3.38 -17.11
N SER A 21 30.46 -2.87 -16.02
CA SER A 21 31.87 -3.15 -15.68
C SER A 21 32.15 -4.61 -15.32
N GLY A 22 31.15 -5.36 -14.83
CA GLY A 22 31.30 -6.79 -14.50
C GLY A 22 31.48 -7.70 -15.73
N PHE A 23 31.02 -7.28 -16.90
CA PHE A 23 31.06 -8.10 -18.13
C PHE A 23 32.48 -8.22 -18.73
N GLN A 24 33.32 -7.19 -18.54
CA GLN A 24 34.73 -7.24 -18.97
C GLN A 24 35.60 -8.18 -18.11
N PHE A 25 35.19 -8.46 -16.87
CA PHE A 25 35.94 -9.34 -15.96
C PHE A 25 35.74 -10.83 -16.30
N TYR A 26 34.55 -11.22 -16.79
CA TYR A 26 34.23 -12.59 -17.20
C TYR A 26 35.03 -13.05 -18.43
N SER A 27 35.14 -12.19 -19.45
CA SER A 27 35.91 -12.49 -20.67
C SER A 27 37.40 -12.68 -20.38
N PHE A 28 37.95 -11.93 -19.42
CA PHE A 28 39.35 -12.02 -19.01
C PHE A 28 39.68 -13.32 -18.25
N ILE A 29 38.74 -13.84 -17.45
CA ILE A 29 38.91 -15.13 -16.75
C ILE A 29 38.78 -16.32 -17.71
N TYR A 30 37.85 -16.24 -18.66
CA TYR A 30 37.56 -17.30 -19.61
C TYR A 30 38.76 -17.56 -20.56
N ASP A 31 39.38 -16.51 -21.09
CA ASP A 31 40.52 -16.63 -22.02
C ASP A 31 41.84 -17.04 -21.33
N HIS A 32 41.99 -16.81 -20.02
CA HIS A 32 43.27 -17.03 -19.31
C HIS A 32 43.31 -18.30 -18.45
N CYS A 33 42.15 -18.83 -18.02
CA CYS A 33 42.05 -20.05 -17.20
C CYS A 33 41.37 -21.22 -17.96
N HIS A 34 41.19 -21.22 -19.29
CA HIS A 34 40.78 -22.42 -20.06
C HIS A 34 41.73 -22.71 -21.22
N VAL A 35 42.46 -23.84 -21.16
CA VAL A 35 43.10 -24.46 -22.33
C VAL A 35 42.08 -25.43 -22.92
N HIS A 36 41.87 -25.33 -24.24
CA HIS A 36 40.93 -26.10 -25.05
C HIS A 36 40.96 -27.62 -24.79
N VAL A 37 39.79 -28.23 -24.58
CA VAL A 37 39.46 -29.57 -25.09
C VAL A 37 38.16 -29.42 -25.88
N PRO A 38 38.16 -29.58 -27.21
CA PRO A 38 36.94 -29.47 -28.00
C PRO A 38 36.07 -30.71 -27.82
N TYR A 39 34.83 -30.52 -27.36
CA TYR A 39 33.76 -31.49 -27.58
C TYR A 39 33.41 -31.50 -29.06
N LEU A 40 33.79 -32.56 -29.77
CA LEU A 40 33.30 -32.89 -31.10
C LEU A 40 32.72 -34.30 -31.03
N PHE A 41 31.45 -34.40 -30.65
CA PHE A 41 30.69 -35.65 -30.80
C PHE A 41 30.20 -35.77 -32.24
N SER A 42 30.71 -36.79 -32.94
CA SER A 42 30.12 -37.37 -34.14
C SER A 42 30.68 -38.78 -34.30
N SER A 43 30.04 -39.79 -33.70
CA SER A 43 30.30 -41.20 -34.02
C SER A 43 29.10 -41.79 -34.77
N THR A 44 29.34 -42.21 -36.00
CA THR A 44 28.52 -43.19 -36.72
C THR A 44 29.41 -44.40 -36.97
N ASP A 45 29.40 -45.35 -36.06
CA ASP A 45 29.72 -46.75 -36.37
C ASP A 45 29.18 -47.67 -35.25
N THR A 46 28.01 -48.27 -35.47
CA THR A 46 27.39 -49.26 -34.57
C THR A 46 27.49 -50.66 -35.19
N SER A 47 28.61 -51.33 -34.98
CA SER A 47 28.81 -52.74 -35.29
C SER A 47 28.80 -53.56 -34.00
N CYS A 48 27.61 -54.01 -33.56
CA CYS A 48 27.43 -54.76 -32.30
C CYS A 48 27.72 -56.27 -32.47
N ASP A 49 28.91 -56.64 -32.96
CA ASP A 49 29.35 -58.04 -33.09
C ASP A 49 30.85 -58.19 -32.71
N HIS A 50 31.09 -58.48 -31.43
CA HIS A 50 32.42 -58.80 -30.92
C HIS A 50 32.39 -60.15 -30.19
N SER A 51 33.48 -60.91 -30.38
CA SER A 51 33.72 -62.19 -29.71
C SER A 51 34.73 -61.96 -28.58
N PRO A 52 34.56 -62.58 -27.40
CA PRO A 52 35.37 -62.27 -26.22
C PRO A 52 36.81 -62.76 -26.36
N SER A 53 37.77 -61.87 -26.12
CA SER A 53 39.15 -62.25 -25.79
C SER A 53 39.21 -62.67 -24.32
N THR A 54 39.39 -63.97 -24.06
CA THR A 54 39.56 -64.52 -22.70
C THR A 54 40.90 -64.14 -22.13
N CYS A 55 40.87 -63.79 -20.84
CA CYS A 55 42.05 -63.53 -20.03
C CYS A 55 43.03 -64.73 -20.12
N GLY A 56 44.26 -64.48 -20.61
CA GLY A 56 45.31 -65.49 -20.75
C GLY A 56 45.70 -65.93 -22.17
N VAL A 57 45.30 -65.23 -23.24
CA VAL A 57 45.91 -65.42 -24.58
C VAL A 57 46.61 -64.13 -25.02
N THR A 58 47.92 -64.24 -25.22
CA THR A 58 48.92 -63.22 -25.58
C THR A 58 48.47 -62.26 -26.69
N GLY A 59 48.44 -60.95 -26.42
CA GLY A 59 48.38 -59.92 -27.47
C GLY A 59 47.91 -58.52 -27.10
N THR A 60 47.10 -58.34 -26.04
CA THR A 60 46.55 -57.02 -25.67
C THR A 60 47.14 -56.52 -24.36
N ASN A 61 48.10 -55.60 -24.44
CA ASN A 61 48.56 -54.84 -23.27
C ASN A 61 47.52 -53.75 -22.96
N LEU A 62 46.96 -53.78 -21.75
CA LEU A 62 46.20 -52.66 -21.22
C LEU A 62 47.11 -51.42 -21.18
N LYS A 63 46.57 -50.27 -21.60
CA LYS A 63 47.21 -48.96 -21.44
C LYS A 63 46.57 -48.23 -20.25
N CYS A 64 47.32 -47.30 -19.66
CA CYS A 64 46.80 -46.40 -18.64
C CYS A 64 45.51 -45.70 -19.14
N PRO A 65 44.48 -45.51 -18.30
CA PRO A 65 44.49 -45.65 -16.83
C PRO A 65 44.07 -47.05 -16.31
N PHE A 66 44.16 -48.12 -17.11
CA PHE A 66 43.74 -49.47 -16.71
C PHE A 66 44.92 -50.43 -16.45
N GLN A 67 44.78 -51.32 -15.46
CA GLN A 67 45.76 -52.37 -15.14
C GLN A 67 45.08 -53.64 -14.58
N PHE A 68 45.76 -54.80 -14.56
CA PHE A 68 45.23 -55.96 -13.84
C PHE A 68 45.57 -55.90 -12.35
N SER A 69 44.68 -56.46 -11.52
CA SER A 69 44.92 -56.62 -10.08
C SER A 69 46.11 -57.56 -9.84
N GLY A 70 47.24 -56.98 -9.43
CA GLY A 70 48.51 -57.69 -9.19
C GLY A 70 49.69 -57.19 -10.03
N ASP A 71 49.44 -56.33 -11.03
CA ASP A 71 50.49 -55.66 -11.79
C ASP A 71 51.24 -54.60 -10.93
N ASP A 72 52.47 -54.25 -11.33
CA ASP A 72 53.34 -53.30 -10.61
C ASP A 72 52.67 -51.89 -10.53
N PRO A 73 52.46 -51.31 -9.33
CA PRO A 73 51.83 -50.00 -9.16
C PRO A 73 52.52 -48.85 -9.93
N ASP A 74 53.80 -48.99 -10.28
CA ASP A 74 54.59 -47.98 -10.97
C ASP A 74 54.45 -48.02 -12.51
N LEU A 75 53.60 -48.88 -13.08
CA LEU A 75 53.36 -48.98 -14.53
C LEU A 75 52.64 -47.76 -15.13
N CYS A 76 51.91 -46.98 -14.32
CA CYS A 76 51.19 -45.77 -14.75
C CYS A 76 51.53 -44.55 -13.86
N PRO A 77 52.77 -44.03 -13.90
CA PRO A 77 53.25 -43.01 -12.97
C PRO A 77 52.57 -41.64 -13.13
N GLU A 78 51.90 -41.39 -14.26
CA GLU A 78 51.12 -40.17 -14.51
C GLU A 78 49.74 -40.19 -13.85
N PHE A 79 49.23 -41.37 -13.45
CA PHE A 79 47.90 -41.55 -12.89
C PHE A 79 48.00 -41.90 -11.41
N ARG A 80 47.33 -41.13 -10.55
CA ARG A 80 47.38 -41.33 -9.10
C ARG A 80 46.52 -42.52 -8.64
N ASP A 81 45.47 -42.85 -9.40
CA ASP A 81 44.52 -43.93 -9.12
C ASP A 81 44.22 -44.71 -10.41
N VAL A 82 44.75 -45.93 -10.52
CA VAL A 82 44.62 -46.78 -11.70
C VAL A 82 43.41 -47.71 -11.54
N LEU A 83 42.57 -47.82 -12.57
CA LEU A 83 41.40 -48.71 -12.57
C LEU A 83 41.86 -50.16 -12.73
N GLN A 84 41.45 -51.01 -11.78
CA GLN A 84 41.90 -52.39 -11.74
C GLN A 84 40.85 -53.35 -12.32
N PHE A 85 41.31 -54.20 -13.24
CA PHE A 85 40.58 -55.37 -13.73
C PHE A 85 41.03 -56.64 -12.97
N SER A 86 40.08 -57.48 -12.56
CA SER A 86 40.34 -58.84 -12.07
C SER A 86 40.15 -59.87 -13.18
N CYS A 87 40.78 -61.03 -13.04
CA CYS A 87 40.63 -62.16 -13.96
C CYS A 87 39.96 -63.31 -13.23
N GLU A 88 38.65 -63.48 -13.45
CA GLU A 88 37.84 -64.50 -12.78
C GLU A 88 37.34 -65.52 -13.81
N ASN A 89 37.71 -66.80 -13.66
CA ASN A 89 37.29 -67.89 -14.56
C ASN A 89 37.55 -67.59 -16.07
N ASN A 90 38.74 -67.13 -16.42
CA ASN A 90 39.15 -66.68 -17.76
C ASN A 90 38.36 -65.48 -18.33
N ARG A 91 37.64 -64.73 -17.49
CA ARG A 91 36.94 -63.50 -17.87
C ARG A 91 37.59 -62.30 -17.20
N THR A 92 37.77 -61.23 -17.97
CA THR A 92 38.17 -59.93 -17.44
C THR A 92 36.97 -59.31 -16.76
N VAL A 93 37.13 -58.90 -15.50
CA VAL A 93 36.07 -58.39 -14.63
C VAL A 93 36.47 -57.01 -14.11
N LEU A 94 35.54 -56.06 -14.18
CA LEU A 94 35.66 -54.71 -13.64
C LEU A 94 34.69 -54.56 -12.46
N SER A 95 35.24 -54.32 -11.28
CA SER A 95 34.44 -54.05 -10.08
C SER A 95 34.11 -52.56 -9.97
N LEU A 96 32.84 -52.20 -10.08
CA LEU A 96 32.32 -50.84 -9.99
C LEU A 96 31.46 -50.67 -8.74
N GLY A 97 31.63 -49.58 -8.00
CA GLY A 97 30.80 -49.23 -6.84
C GLY A 97 29.70 -48.23 -7.21
N ILE A 98 28.49 -48.46 -6.72
CA ILE A 98 27.37 -47.51 -6.76
C ILE A 98 27.06 -47.07 -5.34
N ARG A 99 26.99 -45.75 -5.12
CA ARG A 99 26.66 -45.16 -3.82
C ARG A 99 25.14 -45.16 -3.62
N SER A 100 24.62 -45.99 -2.72
CA SER A 100 23.20 -46.02 -2.34
C SER A 100 23.04 -45.86 -0.84
N TYR A 101 22.39 -44.81 -0.34
CA TYR A 101 22.26 -44.59 1.11
C TYR A 101 21.64 -45.82 1.82
N PRO A 102 22.28 -46.43 2.84
CA PRO A 102 23.35 -45.90 3.69
C PRO A 102 24.78 -46.43 3.38
N GLY A 103 25.07 -46.99 2.20
CA GLY A 103 26.37 -47.61 1.86
C GLY A 103 26.81 -47.53 0.39
N ILE A 104 27.91 -48.21 0.04
CA ILE A 104 28.37 -48.37 -1.35
C ILE A 104 28.22 -49.85 -1.69
N GLN A 105 27.47 -50.16 -2.75
CA GLN A 105 27.31 -51.53 -3.27
C GLN A 105 28.29 -51.72 -4.42
N GLN A 106 29.06 -52.81 -4.39
CA GLN A 106 30.00 -53.15 -5.47
C GLN A 106 29.38 -54.19 -6.40
N TYR A 107 29.60 -53.99 -7.70
CA TYR A 107 29.09 -54.82 -8.78
C TYR A 107 30.24 -55.22 -9.70
N ASN A 108 30.28 -56.51 -10.06
CA ASN A 108 31.32 -57.06 -10.92
C ASN A 108 30.77 -57.22 -12.33
N PHE A 109 31.27 -56.43 -13.27
CA PHE A 109 30.89 -56.51 -14.68
C PHE A 109 31.98 -57.23 -15.47
N SER A 110 31.60 -58.06 -16.44
CA SER A 110 32.58 -58.60 -17.40
C SER A 110 32.89 -57.55 -18.47
N VAL A 111 34.15 -57.50 -18.93
CA VAL A 111 34.63 -56.57 -19.96
C VAL A 111 35.36 -57.34 -21.05
N GLU A 112 35.09 -57.01 -22.31
CA GLU A 112 35.86 -57.53 -23.43
C GLU A 112 36.98 -56.54 -23.79
N LEU A 113 38.25 -56.98 -23.77
CA LEU A 113 39.40 -56.08 -23.91
C LEU A 113 39.48 -55.38 -25.27
N ASN A 114 38.91 -55.98 -26.32
CA ASN A 114 38.81 -55.38 -27.65
C ASN A 114 37.77 -54.24 -27.75
N SER A 115 36.93 -54.07 -26.72
CA SER A 115 35.92 -53.00 -26.69
C SER A 115 36.43 -51.69 -26.08
N ILE A 116 37.68 -51.65 -25.60
CA ILE A 116 38.27 -50.46 -24.99
C ILE A 116 38.82 -49.54 -26.09
N ASP A 117 38.16 -48.41 -26.30
CA ASP A 117 38.60 -47.34 -27.20
C ASP A 117 39.31 -46.24 -26.39
N TYR A 118 40.63 -46.21 -26.48
CA TYR A 118 41.46 -45.22 -25.79
C TYR A 118 41.42 -43.82 -26.41
N GLU A 119 41.03 -43.68 -27.68
CA GLU A 119 40.94 -42.38 -28.35
C GLU A 119 39.63 -41.67 -28.01
N GLN A 120 38.52 -42.42 -27.97
CA GLN A 120 37.21 -41.92 -27.55
C GLN A 120 36.99 -41.98 -26.04
N GLN A 121 37.90 -42.64 -25.31
CA GLN A 121 37.81 -42.87 -23.87
C GLN A 121 36.53 -43.64 -23.46
N THR A 122 36.18 -44.68 -24.22
CA THR A 122 34.98 -45.51 -23.97
C THR A 122 35.31 -47.00 -23.88
N LEU A 123 34.57 -47.74 -23.06
CA LEU A 123 34.66 -49.21 -22.95
C LEU A 123 33.28 -49.83 -22.79
N ARG A 124 33.13 -51.09 -23.19
CA ARG A 124 31.85 -51.80 -23.09
C ARG A 124 31.84 -52.82 -21.94
N ILE A 125 30.79 -52.76 -21.11
CA ILE A 125 30.61 -53.66 -19.98
C ILE A 125 29.39 -54.56 -20.16
N PHE A 126 29.48 -55.77 -19.62
CA PHE A 126 28.49 -56.84 -19.74
C PHE A 126 28.06 -57.34 -18.36
N ASP A 127 26.75 -57.46 -18.13
CA ASP A 127 26.21 -57.99 -16.87
C ASP A 127 26.42 -59.52 -16.81
N PRO A 128 27.02 -60.06 -15.73
CA PRO A 128 27.37 -61.49 -15.63
C PRO A 128 26.14 -62.42 -15.61
N GLY A 129 24.95 -61.90 -15.34
CA GLY A 129 23.69 -62.64 -15.36
C GLY A 129 23.13 -62.88 -16.75
N VAL A 130 23.57 -62.12 -17.76
CA VAL A 130 23.07 -62.24 -19.13
C VAL A 130 23.96 -63.18 -19.93
N GLN A 131 23.40 -64.28 -20.44
CA GLN A 131 24.13 -65.24 -21.28
C GLN A 131 23.70 -65.11 -22.74
N LYS A 132 24.65 -64.91 -23.64
CA LYS A 132 24.40 -64.88 -25.09
C LYS A 132 23.70 -66.18 -25.52
N ASN A 133 22.67 -66.07 -26.36
CA ASN A 133 21.83 -67.18 -26.87
C ASN A 133 20.94 -67.90 -25.82
N ASN A 134 20.78 -67.38 -24.61
CA ASN A 134 19.86 -67.93 -23.61
C ASN A 134 18.86 -66.87 -23.13
N CYS A 135 17.73 -66.73 -23.83
CA CYS A 135 16.80 -65.63 -23.60
C CYS A 135 16.01 -65.68 -22.28
N SER A 136 16.17 -66.75 -21.49
CA SER A 136 15.58 -66.84 -20.15
C SER A 136 16.45 -66.20 -19.07
N THR A 137 17.68 -65.75 -19.38
CA THR A 137 18.56 -65.09 -18.41
C THR A 137 18.29 -63.59 -18.32
N LEU A 138 18.28 -63.06 -17.10
CA LEU A 138 18.15 -61.63 -16.84
C LEU A 138 19.43 -61.09 -16.21
N PRO A 139 19.69 -59.77 -16.33
CA PRO A 139 20.79 -59.13 -15.59
C PRO A 139 20.71 -59.48 -14.10
N VAL A 140 21.83 -59.56 -13.37
CA VAL A 140 21.79 -59.79 -11.93
C VAL A 140 21.51 -58.48 -11.21
N TYR A 141 22.16 -57.40 -11.61
CA TYR A 141 22.22 -56.19 -10.81
C TYR A 141 21.08 -55.21 -11.17
N PRO A 142 20.30 -54.73 -10.19
CA PRO A 142 19.27 -53.72 -10.42
C PRO A 142 19.86 -52.31 -10.38
N SER A 143 19.46 -51.47 -11.35
CA SER A 143 19.91 -50.09 -11.45
C SER A 143 18.84 -49.15 -10.89
N ASN A 144 18.66 -49.11 -9.56
CA ASN A 144 17.70 -48.17 -8.96
C ASN A 144 18.32 -46.77 -8.86
N ASP A 145 17.56 -45.77 -9.33
CA ASP A 145 17.77 -44.32 -9.29
C ASP A 145 18.66 -43.66 -10.37
N ASN A 146 18.14 -42.54 -10.88
CA ASN A 146 18.59 -41.70 -11.99
C ASN A 146 19.88 -40.89 -11.76
N ASP A 147 20.74 -41.28 -10.82
CA ASP A 147 22.03 -40.60 -10.57
C ASP A 147 23.18 -41.61 -10.62
N TYR A 148 23.63 -41.97 -11.82
CA TYR A 148 24.78 -42.85 -12.01
C TYR A 148 26.08 -42.07 -11.96
N TYR A 149 26.81 -42.20 -10.86
CA TYR A 149 28.26 -42.11 -10.91
C TYR A 149 28.79 -43.46 -10.42
N PHE A 150 29.45 -44.21 -11.31
CA PHE A 150 30.16 -45.42 -10.91
C PHE A 150 31.51 -45.02 -10.35
N TYR A 151 31.77 -45.38 -9.10
CA TYR A 151 33.05 -45.16 -8.44
C TYR A 151 33.68 -46.51 -8.10
N GLN A 152 34.89 -46.79 -8.58
CA GLN A 152 35.67 -47.85 -7.95
C GLN A 152 36.09 -47.34 -6.56
N ASN A 153 35.80 -48.10 -5.49
CA ASN A 153 36.14 -47.73 -4.11
C ASN A 153 37.67 -47.67 -3.93
N GLN A 154 38.26 -46.54 -4.29
CA GLN A 154 39.45 -46.03 -3.64
C GLN A 154 39.19 -44.56 -3.32
N VAL A 155 39.30 -44.24 -2.02
CA VAL A 155 39.20 -42.89 -1.49
C VAL A 155 40.31 -42.06 -2.15
N GLY A 156 39.98 -41.33 -3.22
CA GLY A 156 40.96 -40.50 -3.93
C GLY A 156 40.88 -40.50 -5.45
N ALA A 157 40.16 -41.45 -6.07
CA ALA A 157 40.18 -41.64 -7.53
C ALA A 157 39.83 -40.38 -8.32
N SER A 158 40.80 -39.88 -9.10
CA SER A 158 40.62 -38.79 -10.05
C SER A 158 39.86 -39.23 -11.30
N THR A 159 39.77 -40.52 -11.64
CA THR A 159 39.09 -41.00 -12.85
C THR A 159 37.61 -41.26 -12.58
N ILE A 160 36.73 -40.54 -13.28
CA ILE A 160 35.27 -40.73 -13.19
C ILE A 160 34.82 -41.55 -14.39
N MET A 161 33.99 -42.57 -14.15
CA MET A 161 33.32 -43.33 -15.20
C MET A 161 31.85 -42.95 -15.24
N ASP A 162 31.38 -42.56 -16.42
CA ASP A 162 30.03 -42.09 -16.67
C ASP A 162 29.37 -42.91 -17.78
N ILE A 163 28.07 -43.17 -17.62
CA ILE A 163 27.28 -43.82 -18.67
C ILE A 163 27.10 -42.78 -19.79
N ASP A 164 27.22 -43.20 -21.05
CA ASP A 164 26.92 -42.35 -22.21
C ASP A 164 25.55 -41.62 -22.00
N PRO A 165 25.49 -40.28 -22.11
CA PRO A 165 24.23 -39.53 -21.93
C PRO A 165 23.12 -39.93 -22.89
N ASP A 166 23.42 -40.64 -23.99
CA ASP A 166 22.45 -41.22 -24.92
C ASP A 166 22.04 -42.67 -24.58
N ALA A 167 22.57 -43.27 -23.51
CA ALA A 167 22.19 -44.61 -23.06
C ALA A 167 20.75 -44.63 -22.55
N GLY A 168 19.98 -45.63 -22.96
CA GLY A 168 18.62 -45.82 -22.48
C GLY A 168 18.52 -46.85 -21.36
N SER A 169 17.31 -46.99 -20.83
CA SER A 169 17.02 -47.98 -19.79
C SER A 169 15.84 -48.87 -20.20
N LEU A 170 15.97 -50.15 -19.89
CA LEU A 170 14.88 -51.11 -19.95
C LEU A 170 14.26 -51.23 -18.57
N VAL A 171 12.94 -51.08 -18.48
CA VAL A 171 12.20 -51.19 -17.22
C VAL A 171 11.36 -52.46 -17.24
N PHE A 172 11.69 -53.41 -16.36
CA PHE A 172 10.96 -54.66 -16.20
C PHE A 172 9.82 -54.47 -15.20
N VAL A 173 8.60 -54.75 -15.65
CA VAL A 173 7.38 -54.53 -14.88
C VAL A 173 6.54 -55.80 -14.79
N SER A 174 5.88 -55.97 -13.65
CA SER A 174 4.85 -57.00 -13.45
C SER A 174 3.50 -56.34 -13.23
N CYS A 175 2.52 -56.68 -14.06
CA CYS A 175 1.22 -56.02 -14.11
C CYS A 175 0.09 -56.98 -13.72
N LYS A 176 -0.90 -56.48 -12.98
CA LYS A 176 -2.09 -57.26 -12.60
C LYS A 176 -3.02 -57.51 -13.79
N ASN A 177 -3.08 -56.56 -14.72
CA ASN A 177 -3.95 -56.61 -15.90
C ASN A 177 -3.09 -56.65 -17.18
N PRO A 178 -3.59 -57.25 -18.28
CA PRO A 178 -2.87 -57.24 -19.55
C PRO A 178 -2.83 -55.83 -20.14
N VAL A 179 -1.65 -55.38 -20.55
CA VAL A 179 -1.42 -54.05 -21.13
C VAL A 179 -1.29 -54.19 -22.65
N LYS A 180 -2.00 -53.34 -23.41
CA LYS A 180 -1.86 -53.26 -24.88
C LYS A 180 -1.18 -51.94 -25.24
N SER A 181 0.08 -51.99 -25.66
CA SER A 181 0.79 -50.79 -26.13
C SER A 181 0.25 -50.36 -27.51
N LYS A 182 -0.21 -49.11 -27.63
CA LYS A 182 -0.62 -48.50 -28.91
C LYS A 182 0.32 -47.38 -29.37
N TYR A 183 1.15 -46.85 -28.47
CA TYR A 183 2.13 -45.78 -28.69
C TYR A 183 3.24 -45.93 -27.63
N PRO A 184 4.46 -45.38 -27.84
CA PRO A 184 5.54 -45.46 -26.86
C PRO A 184 5.13 -44.89 -25.48
N PRO A 185 5.63 -45.48 -24.37
CA PRO A 185 6.63 -46.54 -24.33
C PRO A 185 6.07 -47.93 -24.68
N LEU A 186 6.92 -48.74 -25.31
CA LEU A 186 6.55 -50.04 -25.84
C LEU A 186 6.58 -51.09 -24.74
N TYR A 187 5.44 -51.75 -24.49
CA TYR A 187 5.33 -52.90 -23.60
C TYR A 187 5.56 -54.17 -24.40
N VAL A 188 6.69 -54.84 -24.17
CA VAL A 188 7.05 -56.10 -24.84
C VAL A 188 6.84 -57.26 -23.86
N ASP A 189 6.05 -58.25 -24.29
CA ASP A 189 5.71 -59.42 -23.49
C ASP A 189 6.94 -60.34 -23.33
N THR A 190 7.24 -60.76 -22.10
CA THR A 190 8.37 -61.63 -21.78
C THR A 190 8.04 -63.13 -21.81
N ALA A 191 6.78 -63.50 -22.03
CA ALA A 191 6.29 -64.88 -22.00
C ALA A 191 6.93 -65.78 -23.07
N SER A 192 7.32 -65.20 -24.22
CA SER A 192 7.94 -65.94 -25.33
C SER A 192 9.27 -66.62 -24.96
N CYS A 193 9.96 -66.12 -23.93
CA CYS A 193 11.23 -66.65 -23.43
C CYS A 193 11.12 -67.35 -22.06
N ASN A 194 9.88 -67.63 -21.62
CA ASN A 194 9.54 -68.35 -20.39
C ASN A 194 10.19 -67.77 -19.10
N ILE A 195 10.40 -66.45 -19.08
CA ILE A 195 11.04 -65.74 -17.95
C ILE A 195 10.17 -65.83 -16.70
N THR A 196 8.85 -65.77 -16.88
CA THR A 196 7.83 -65.78 -15.84
C THR A 196 7.94 -67.05 -14.97
N ALA A 197 8.16 -68.22 -15.57
CA ALA A 197 8.28 -69.48 -14.83
C ALA A 197 9.59 -69.59 -14.02
N ASN A 198 10.69 -69.05 -14.54
CA ASN A 198 12.02 -69.19 -13.93
C ASN A 198 12.33 -68.13 -12.86
N HIS A 199 11.78 -66.92 -12.95
CA HIS A 199 12.08 -65.83 -12.02
C HIS A 199 11.06 -65.73 -10.85
N PHE A 200 9.77 -65.96 -11.12
CA PHE A 200 8.73 -65.93 -10.08
C PHE A 200 8.66 -67.20 -9.22
N SER A 201 9.41 -68.25 -9.57
CA SER A 201 9.66 -69.37 -8.66
C SER A 201 10.57 -69.00 -7.49
N LYS A 202 11.40 -67.95 -7.60
CA LYS A 202 12.29 -67.43 -6.54
C LYS A 202 11.72 -66.24 -5.77
N MET A 203 10.88 -65.41 -6.40
CA MET A 203 10.15 -64.33 -5.72
C MET A 203 8.68 -64.74 -5.64
N LYS A 204 8.13 -65.04 -4.45
CA LYS A 204 6.72 -65.43 -4.22
C LYS A 204 5.73 -64.46 -4.88
N ALA A 205 5.45 -64.64 -6.17
CA ALA A 205 4.43 -63.89 -6.90
C ALA A 205 3.28 -64.84 -7.27
N PRO A 206 2.00 -64.44 -7.07
CA PRO A 206 0.86 -65.26 -7.44
C PRO A 206 0.81 -65.51 -8.95
N SER A 207 0.28 -66.67 -9.36
CA SER A 207 0.19 -67.19 -10.73
C SER A 207 -0.64 -66.38 -11.74
N ASN A 208 -0.97 -65.11 -11.45
CA ASN A 208 -1.93 -64.29 -12.20
C ASN A 208 -1.38 -62.90 -12.64
N TYR A 209 -0.05 -62.72 -12.74
CA TYR A 209 0.57 -61.46 -13.17
C TYR A 209 1.18 -61.59 -14.57
N TYR A 210 1.05 -60.53 -15.38
CA TYR A 210 1.67 -60.39 -16.70
C TYR A 210 3.03 -59.71 -16.56
N SER A 211 4.04 -60.17 -17.30
CA SER A 211 5.40 -59.61 -17.24
C SER A 211 5.74 -58.93 -18.56
N TYR A 212 6.18 -57.69 -18.47
CA TYR A 212 6.54 -56.87 -19.62
C TYR A 212 7.89 -56.19 -19.42
N VAL A 213 8.56 -55.87 -20.53
CA VAL A 213 9.64 -54.88 -20.57
C VAL A 213 9.13 -53.63 -21.25
N VAL A 214 9.31 -52.50 -20.58
CA VAL A 214 8.99 -51.17 -21.09
C VAL A 214 10.24 -50.59 -21.74
N VAL A 215 10.16 -50.30 -23.04
CA VAL A 215 11.25 -49.76 -23.85
C VAL A 215 11.01 -48.28 -24.16
N GLY A 216 11.93 -47.40 -23.77
CA GLY A 216 11.88 -45.96 -24.07
C GLY A 216 13.19 -45.23 -23.70
N LYS A 217 13.48 -44.12 -24.39
CA LYS A 217 14.70 -43.31 -24.15
C LYS A 217 14.71 -42.58 -22.80
N ASN A 218 13.53 -42.22 -22.27
CA ASN A 218 13.36 -41.50 -21.00
C ASN A 218 12.07 -41.94 -20.31
N VAL A 219 11.98 -43.21 -19.90
CA VAL A 219 10.79 -43.73 -19.20
C VAL A 219 10.73 -43.12 -17.81
N VAL A 220 9.72 -42.28 -17.56
CA VAL A 220 9.46 -41.71 -16.23
C VAL A 220 8.38 -42.51 -15.51
N ALA A 221 8.27 -42.34 -14.18
CA ALA A 221 7.29 -43.08 -13.38
C ALA A 221 5.83 -42.88 -13.84
N SER A 222 5.51 -41.72 -14.43
CA SER A 222 4.18 -41.45 -15.01
C SER A 222 3.88 -42.23 -16.30
N ASP A 223 4.90 -42.81 -16.93
CA ASP A 223 4.73 -43.58 -18.17
C ASP A 223 4.41 -45.06 -17.89
N ILE A 224 4.47 -45.48 -16.62
CA ILE A 224 4.18 -46.84 -16.18
C ILE A 224 2.72 -46.93 -15.76
N GLU A 225 1.95 -47.78 -16.45
CA GLU A 225 0.56 -48.08 -16.11
C GLU A 225 0.37 -48.40 -14.62
N GLU A 226 -0.63 -47.79 -13.98
CA GLU A 226 -0.86 -47.87 -12.52
C GLU A 226 -1.01 -49.30 -11.98
N SER A 227 -1.40 -50.25 -12.84
CA SER A 227 -1.54 -51.66 -12.50
C SER A 227 -0.23 -52.45 -12.45
N CYS A 228 0.90 -51.81 -12.76
CA CYS A 228 2.22 -52.40 -12.92
C CYS A 228 3.19 -52.02 -11.79
N THR A 229 4.01 -52.98 -11.37
CA THR A 229 5.09 -52.79 -10.39
C THR A 229 6.44 -53.02 -11.07
N VAL A 230 7.33 -52.04 -11.00
CA VAL A 230 8.73 -52.17 -11.44
C VAL A 230 9.46 -53.13 -10.50
N TYR A 231 10.11 -54.14 -11.06
CA TYR A 231 10.93 -55.07 -10.28
C TYR A 231 12.39 -55.11 -10.74
N LYS A 232 12.72 -54.54 -11.90
CA LYS A 232 14.10 -54.42 -12.37
C LYS A 232 14.27 -53.31 -13.39
N THR A 233 15.45 -52.72 -13.43
CA THR A 233 15.91 -51.77 -14.45
C THR A 233 17.30 -52.19 -14.91
N ALA A 234 17.58 -52.05 -16.20
CA ALA A 234 18.89 -52.35 -16.78
C ALA A 234 19.28 -51.29 -17.83
N PRO A 235 20.50 -50.74 -17.78
CA PRO A 235 21.01 -49.86 -18.82
C PRO A 235 21.26 -50.64 -20.12
N VAL A 236 20.96 -50.02 -21.25
CA VAL A 236 21.21 -50.56 -22.60
C VAL A 236 21.56 -49.45 -23.58
N ASP A 237 22.34 -49.79 -24.61
CA ASP A 237 22.52 -48.89 -25.76
C ASP A 237 21.33 -49.01 -26.72
N LEU A 238 20.33 -48.13 -26.60
CA LEU A 238 19.16 -48.14 -27.48
C LEU A 238 19.49 -47.87 -28.95
N ARG A 239 20.72 -47.44 -29.31
CA ARG A 239 21.16 -47.29 -30.71
C ARG A 239 21.38 -48.65 -31.40
N CYS A 240 21.68 -49.72 -30.65
CA CYS A 240 21.79 -51.08 -31.18
C CYS A 240 20.40 -51.74 -31.42
N LEU A 241 19.27 -51.09 -31.10
CA LEU A 241 17.95 -51.59 -31.51
C LEU A 241 17.71 -51.27 -32.99
N PRO A 242 17.29 -52.25 -33.81
CA PRO A 242 16.94 -51.97 -35.20
C PRO A 242 15.79 -50.96 -35.25
N ASN A 243 15.82 -50.03 -36.22
CA ASN A 243 14.76 -49.05 -36.47
C ASN A 243 13.48 -49.76 -36.96
N VAL A 244 12.78 -50.44 -36.06
CA VAL A 244 11.54 -51.15 -36.31
C VAL A 244 10.41 -50.36 -35.65
N THR A 245 9.35 -50.10 -36.42
CA THR A 245 8.13 -49.44 -35.95
C THR A 245 7.53 -50.17 -34.74
N ALA A 246 6.96 -49.38 -33.82
CA ALA A 246 6.28 -49.84 -32.61
C ALA A 246 5.28 -50.98 -32.90
N GLY A 247 5.66 -52.23 -32.61
CA GLY A 247 4.80 -53.41 -32.76
C GLY A 247 5.51 -54.76 -32.98
N ASP A 248 6.71 -54.77 -33.57
CA ASP A 248 7.36 -56.02 -34.04
C ASP A 248 8.62 -56.44 -33.25
N ILE A 249 8.92 -55.78 -32.12
CA ILE A 249 10.09 -56.11 -31.28
C ILE A 249 9.72 -57.28 -30.36
N SER A 250 10.44 -58.40 -30.49
CA SER A 250 10.28 -59.56 -29.61
C SER A 250 11.14 -59.41 -28.36
N PHE A 251 10.82 -60.16 -27.30
CA PHE A 251 11.71 -60.21 -26.14
C PHE A 251 13.10 -60.78 -26.50
N GLN A 252 13.20 -61.63 -27.54
CA GLN A 252 14.50 -62.12 -28.02
C GLN A 252 15.39 -60.97 -28.50
N ASP A 253 14.83 -59.96 -29.16
CA ASP A 253 15.56 -58.78 -29.62
C ASP A 253 16.04 -57.92 -28.44
N ILE A 254 15.19 -57.77 -27.42
CA ILE A 254 15.54 -57.11 -26.15
C ILE A 254 16.66 -57.88 -25.42
N HIS A 255 16.59 -59.20 -25.41
CA HIS A 255 17.62 -60.02 -24.78
C HIS A 255 18.94 -59.98 -25.54
N ASN A 256 18.90 -59.99 -26.87
CA ASN A 256 20.08 -59.78 -27.70
C ASN A 256 20.73 -58.41 -27.38
N LEU A 257 19.92 -57.37 -27.22
CA LEU A 257 20.38 -56.05 -26.80
C LEU A 257 21.09 -56.07 -25.43
N LEU A 258 20.51 -56.75 -24.44
CA LEU A 258 21.12 -56.95 -23.13
C LEU A 258 22.44 -57.74 -23.21
N SER A 259 22.49 -58.73 -24.10
CA SER A 259 23.69 -59.55 -24.30
C SER A 259 24.83 -58.82 -25.01
N ASN A 260 24.52 -57.70 -25.69
CA ASN A 260 25.49 -56.88 -26.39
C ASN A 260 26.23 -55.88 -25.48
N GLY A 261 25.89 -55.82 -24.18
CA GLY A 261 26.49 -54.90 -23.23
C GLY A 261 26.12 -53.44 -23.48
N TYR A 262 26.68 -52.55 -22.65
CA TYR A 262 26.51 -51.09 -22.81
C TYR A 262 27.84 -50.36 -22.64
N GLU A 263 27.96 -49.22 -23.30
CA GLU A 263 29.16 -48.40 -23.34
C GLU A 263 29.21 -47.42 -22.16
N ILE A 264 30.38 -47.30 -21.55
CA ILE A 264 30.68 -46.30 -20.53
C ILE A 264 31.89 -45.49 -20.98
N SER A 265 31.90 -44.21 -20.66
CA SER A 265 33.03 -43.32 -20.90
C SER A 265 33.84 -43.14 -19.62
N TRP A 266 35.15 -42.92 -19.75
CA TRP A 266 35.98 -42.50 -18.63
C TRP A 266 36.62 -41.15 -18.94
N TYR A 267 36.71 -40.30 -17.93
CA TYR A 267 37.44 -39.04 -18.05
C TYR A 267 38.26 -38.76 -16.80
N GLU A 268 39.35 -38.04 -16.99
CA GLU A 268 40.23 -37.63 -15.91
C GLU A 268 39.63 -36.42 -15.20
N GLY A 269 39.28 -36.60 -13.93
CA GLY A 269 38.89 -35.55 -13.02
C GLY A 269 40.06 -34.61 -12.72
N PHE A 270 39.77 -33.31 -12.84
CA PHE A 270 40.70 -32.19 -12.69
C PHE A 270 41.65 -32.31 -11.48
N ASP A 271 42.98 -32.26 -11.71
CA ASP A 271 43.99 -32.09 -10.65
C ASP A 271 43.95 -30.66 -10.08
N PRO A 272 43.58 -30.45 -8.80
CA PRO A 272 43.53 -29.13 -8.19
C PRO A 272 44.91 -28.51 -7.91
N ARG A 273 46.01 -29.25 -8.08
CA ARG A 273 47.37 -28.82 -7.67
C ARG A 273 48.25 -28.27 -8.79
N ARG A 274 47.81 -28.28 -10.05
CA ARG A 274 48.55 -27.69 -11.19
C ARG A 274 47.94 -26.39 -11.73
N ARG A 275 47.61 -25.42 -10.88
CA ARG A 275 47.40 -24.01 -11.32
C ARG A 275 48.07 -22.98 -10.42
N SER A 276 48.57 -21.94 -11.08
CA SER A 276 48.99 -20.66 -10.49
C SER A 276 47.99 -20.20 -9.42
N PHE A 277 48.54 -19.68 -8.32
CA PHE A 277 47.90 -19.35 -7.04
C PHE A 277 46.61 -18.48 -7.14
N PHE A 278 46.34 -17.87 -8.31
CA PHE A 278 45.28 -16.88 -8.51
C PHE A 278 43.95 -17.40 -9.09
N CYS A 279 43.87 -18.51 -9.85
CA CYS A 279 42.57 -18.96 -10.43
C CYS A 279 41.53 -19.42 -9.35
N PRO A 280 41.87 -20.05 -8.20
CA PRO A 280 40.87 -20.48 -7.21
C PRO A 280 40.14 -19.30 -6.54
N ILE A 281 40.83 -18.17 -6.36
CA ILE A 281 40.25 -16.95 -5.79
C ILE A 281 39.27 -16.33 -6.79
N LEU A 282 39.62 -16.30 -8.08
CA LEU A 282 38.78 -15.77 -9.15
C LEU A 282 37.51 -16.63 -9.38
N TYR A 283 37.62 -17.96 -9.34
CA TYR A 283 36.46 -18.87 -9.45
C TYR A 283 35.52 -18.78 -8.24
N ARG A 284 36.05 -18.55 -7.03
CA ARG A 284 35.24 -18.36 -5.82
C ARG A 284 34.51 -17.00 -5.83
N VAL A 285 35.08 -15.99 -6.50
CA VAL A 285 34.42 -14.69 -6.74
C VAL A 285 33.36 -14.82 -7.86
N ASP A 286 33.60 -15.61 -8.91
CA ASP A 286 32.65 -15.84 -10.01
C ASP A 286 31.47 -16.72 -9.61
N THR A 287 31.66 -17.79 -8.82
CA THR A 287 30.55 -18.62 -8.30
C THR A 287 29.66 -17.85 -7.32
N PHE A 288 30.24 -16.94 -6.53
CA PHE A 288 29.45 -16.00 -5.71
C PHE A 288 28.76 -14.93 -6.58
N GLY A 289 29.43 -14.43 -7.62
CA GLY A 289 28.91 -13.44 -8.57
C GLY A 289 27.81 -13.96 -9.51
N THR A 290 27.88 -15.23 -9.94
CA THR A 290 26.89 -15.89 -10.80
C THR A 290 25.64 -16.28 -10.03
N GLY A 291 25.76 -16.77 -8.79
CA GLY A 291 24.61 -17.00 -7.91
C GLY A 291 23.86 -15.71 -7.55
N VAL A 292 24.60 -14.65 -7.20
CA VAL A 292 24.03 -13.32 -6.95
C VAL A 292 23.47 -12.71 -8.25
N GLY A 293 24.16 -12.87 -9.38
CA GLY A 293 23.70 -12.41 -10.70
C GLY A 293 22.43 -13.10 -11.18
N PHE A 294 22.28 -14.40 -10.92
CA PHE A 294 21.07 -15.16 -11.19
C PHE A 294 19.92 -14.69 -10.29
N ALA A 295 20.19 -14.52 -8.99
CA ALA A 295 19.18 -14.00 -8.06
C ALA A 295 18.74 -12.57 -8.41
N VAL A 296 19.67 -11.70 -8.83
CA VAL A 296 19.39 -10.33 -9.25
C VAL A 296 18.59 -10.29 -10.56
N LYS A 297 18.96 -11.12 -11.56
CA LYS A 297 18.25 -11.20 -12.84
C LYS A 297 16.84 -11.77 -12.71
N PHE A 298 16.67 -12.86 -11.96
CA PHE A 298 15.38 -13.57 -11.89
C PHE A 298 14.45 -13.10 -10.77
N PHE A 299 14.97 -12.50 -9.70
CA PHE A 299 14.12 -12.01 -8.60
C PHE A 299 14.15 -10.49 -8.44
N VAL A 300 15.33 -9.83 -8.39
CA VAL A 300 15.40 -8.40 -8.09
C VAL A 300 14.94 -7.51 -9.25
N LEU A 301 15.37 -7.77 -10.48
CA LEU A 301 14.96 -7.04 -11.68
C LEU A 301 13.44 -7.06 -11.93
N PRO A 302 12.73 -8.22 -11.87
CA PRO A 302 11.28 -8.22 -12.03
C PRO A 302 10.54 -7.57 -10.85
N ILE A 303 11.04 -7.71 -9.60
CA ILE A 303 10.42 -7.06 -8.43
C ILE A 303 10.56 -5.53 -8.52
N THR A 304 11.73 -5.04 -8.90
CA THR A 304 11.98 -3.60 -9.08
C THR A 304 11.18 -3.04 -10.25
N ALA A 305 11.13 -3.72 -11.40
CA ALA A 305 10.30 -3.33 -12.54
C ALA A 305 8.81 -3.26 -12.17
N LYS A 306 8.27 -4.30 -11.49
CA LYS A 306 6.89 -4.31 -11.00
C LYS A 306 6.62 -3.18 -10.01
N SER A 307 7.58 -2.89 -9.13
CA SER A 307 7.46 -1.80 -8.15
C SER A 307 7.47 -0.43 -8.82
N VAL A 308 8.35 -0.20 -9.81
CA VAL A 308 8.41 1.06 -10.56
C VAL A 308 7.12 1.27 -11.37
N ILE A 309 6.63 0.23 -12.05
CA ILE A 309 5.35 0.28 -12.78
C ILE A 309 4.20 0.52 -11.81
N GLY A 310 4.17 -0.18 -10.67
CA GLY A 310 3.17 -0.01 -9.63
C GLY A 310 3.15 1.41 -9.06
N ILE A 311 4.32 1.99 -8.76
CA ILE A 311 4.46 3.37 -8.29
C ILE A 311 4.03 4.35 -9.38
N ALA A 312 4.36 4.12 -10.65
CA ALA A 312 3.95 4.97 -11.76
C ALA A 312 2.42 4.95 -11.96
N ILE A 313 1.80 3.76 -11.92
CA ILE A 313 0.35 3.61 -12.01
C ILE A 313 -0.34 4.23 -10.80
N LEU A 314 0.18 4.00 -9.58
CA LEU A 314 -0.36 4.61 -8.37
C LEU A 314 -0.24 6.14 -8.42
N SER A 315 0.89 6.67 -8.85
CA SER A 315 1.10 8.12 -9.02
C SER A 315 0.15 8.69 -10.08
N ALA A 316 0.01 8.03 -11.22
CA ALA A 316 -0.95 8.42 -12.26
C ALA A 316 -2.40 8.35 -11.76
N PHE A 317 -2.76 7.33 -10.98
CA PHE A 317 -4.07 7.17 -10.38
C PHE A 317 -4.34 8.22 -9.29
N LEU A 318 -3.35 8.54 -8.46
CA LEU A 318 -3.44 9.60 -7.45
C LEU A 318 -3.55 10.98 -8.11
N LEU A 319 -2.76 11.25 -9.16
CA LEU A 319 -2.86 12.47 -9.97
C LEU A 319 -4.21 12.54 -10.68
N TYR A 320 -4.70 11.44 -11.25
CA TYR A 320 -6.02 11.35 -11.86
C TYR A 320 -7.13 11.58 -10.82
N ARG A 321 -7.07 10.95 -9.64
CA ARG A 321 -8.03 11.18 -8.56
C ARG A 321 -7.97 12.59 -8.01
N TRP A 322 -6.78 13.16 -7.87
CA TRP A 322 -6.58 14.54 -7.44
C TRP A 322 -7.16 15.51 -8.47
N HIS A 323 -6.85 15.32 -9.76
CA HIS A 323 -7.38 16.10 -10.86
C HIS A 323 -8.90 15.96 -10.97
N ARG A 324 -9.44 14.74 -10.86
CA ARG A 324 -10.89 14.48 -10.92
C ARG A 324 -11.64 15.01 -9.71
N ARG A 325 -11.04 15.01 -8.50
CA ARG A 325 -11.60 15.68 -7.30
C ARG A 325 -11.61 17.20 -7.48
N HIS A 326 -10.57 17.77 -8.07
CA HIS A 326 -10.50 19.20 -8.39
C HIS A 326 -11.54 19.61 -9.44
N LEU A 327 -11.70 18.83 -10.52
CA LEU A 327 -12.74 19.05 -11.53
C LEU A 327 -14.13 18.89 -10.93
N SER A 328 -14.42 17.77 -10.25
CA SER A 328 -15.74 17.52 -9.66
C SER A 328 -16.18 18.63 -8.70
N ARG A 329 -15.25 19.21 -7.92
CA ARG A 329 -15.53 20.37 -7.07
C ARG A 329 -15.91 21.60 -7.89
N TYR A 330 -15.19 21.87 -8.97
CA TYR A 330 -15.50 22.96 -9.89
C TYR A 330 -16.84 22.73 -10.59
N ASP A 331 -17.11 21.51 -11.05
CA ASP A 331 -18.34 21.13 -11.72
C ASP A 331 -19.56 21.30 -10.81
N THR A 332 -19.45 20.97 -9.51
CA THR A 332 -20.54 21.21 -8.54
C THR A 332 -20.80 22.70 -8.33
N ILE A 333 -19.75 23.53 -8.27
CA ILE A 333 -19.91 24.98 -8.17
C ILE A 333 -20.51 25.54 -9.47
N GLU A 334 -20.04 25.10 -10.63
CA GLU A 334 -20.51 25.57 -11.93
C GLU A 334 -21.97 25.17 -12.18
N ASP A 335 -22.36 23.93 -11.86
CA ASP A 335 -23.74 23.43 -11.94
C ASP A 335 -24.68 24.26 -11.05
N PHE A 336 -24.24 24.58 -9.82
CA PHE A 336 -24.96 25.49 -8.93
C PHE A 336 -25.13 26.89 -9.56
N LEU A 337 -24.07 27.45 -10.17
CA LEU A 337 -24.11 28.78 -10.79
C LEU A 337 -25.02 28.80 -12.03
N GLN A 338 -25.01 27.75 -12.84
CA GLN A 338 -25.86 27.62 -14.02
C GLN A 338 -27.35 27.55 -13.64
N THR A 339 -27.68 26.75 -12.63
CA THR A 339 -29.05 26.60 -12.11
C THR A 339 -29.62 27.92 -11.58
N ASN A 340 -28.76 28.82 -11.08
CA ASN A 340 -29.18 30.04 -10.38
C ASN A 340 -28.91 31.36 -11.13
N SER A 341 -28.60 31.28 -12.43
CA SER A 341 -28.05 32.37 -13.28
C SER A 341 -28.78 33.73 -13.26
N ARG A 342 -30.08 33.80 -12.96
CA ARG A 342 -30.87 35.05 -13.03
C ARG A 342 -30.72 36.00 -11.84
N LEU A 343 -30.11 35.56 -10.73
CA LEU A 343 -30.04 36.30 -9.47
C LEU A 343 -28.62 36.42 -8.91
N MET A 344 -27.60 36.33 -9.76
CA MET A 344 -26.21 36.18 -9.34
C MET A 344 -25.42 37.50 -9.39
N PRO A 345 -24.52 37.75 -8.42
CA PRO A 345 -23.55 38.84 -8.47
C PRO A 345 -22.63 38.76 -9.71
N ILE A 346 -21.91 39.84 -10.00
CA ILE A 346 -21.06 39.94 -11.20
C ILE A 346 -19.96 38.88 -11.18
N ARG A 347 -19.87 38.06 -12.25
CA ARG A 347 -18.78 37.09 -12.42
C ARG A 347 -17.56 37.77 -13.05
N TYR A 348 -16.51 37.93 -12.26
CA TYR A 348 -15.21 38.46 -12.69
C TYR A 348 -14.26 37.35 -13.13
N SER A 349 -13.41 37.65 -14.12
CA SER A 349 -12.25 36.82 -14.43
C SER A 349 -11.12 37.02 -13.40
N TYR A 350 -10.26 36.02 -13.23
CA TYR A 350 -9.09 36.16 -12.35
C TYR A 350 -8.14 37.30 -12.78
N ARG A 351 -8.08 37.59 -14.09
CA ARG A 351 -7.33 38.74 -14.62
C ARG A 351 -7.90 40.05 -14.11
N GLU A 352 -9.22 40.18 -14.07
CA GLU A 352 -9.89 41.36 -13.51
C GLU A 352 -9.67 41.48 -12.01
N ILE A 353 -9.72 40.37 -11.26
CA ILE A 353 -9.37 40.33 -9.83
C ILE A 353 -7.94 40.84 -9.60
N ARG A 354 -6.96 40.37 -10.39
CA ARG A 354 -5.58 40.87 -10.32
C ARG A 354 -5.47 42.35 -10.65
N THR A 355 -6.24 42.81 -11.64
CA THR A 355 -6.22 44.20 -12.08
C THR A 355 -6.81 45.12 -11.01
N MET A 356 -7.99 44.80 -10.47
CA MET A 356 -8.67 45.62 -9.46
C MET A 356 -7.87 45.70 -8.16
N THR A 357 -7.13 44.65 -7.79
CA THR A 357 -6.28 44.60 -6.58
C THR A 357 -4.84 45.09 -6.81
N LYS A 358 -4.51 45.57 -8.02
CA LYS A 358 -3.15 45.96 -8.42
C LYS A 358 -2.12 44.86 -8.11
N ASN A 359 -2.43 43.61 -8.48
CA ASN A 359 -1.68 42.40 -8.14
C ASN A 359 -1.60 42.13 -6.63
N PHE A 360 -2.74 42.21 -5.93
CA PHE A 360 -2.82 41.91 -4.49
C PHE A 360 -1.89 42.78 -3.62
N LYS A 361 -1.71 44.05 -4.01
CA LYS A 361 -0.71 44.96 -3.40
C LYS A 361 -1.01 45.29 -1.94
N GLU A 362 -2.27 45.56 -1.61
CA GLU A 362 -2.69 46.04 -0.29
C GLU A 362 -3.53 44.97 0.40
N LYS A 363 -2.94 44.33 1.42
CA LYS A 363 -3.60 43.31 2.24
C LYS A 363 -4.33 44.00 3.40
N LEU A 364 -5.62 43.70 3.53
CA LEU A 364 -6.49 44.22 4.59
C LEU A 364 -6.56 43.29 5.81
N GLY A 365 -6.39 41.98 5.58
CA GLY A 365 -6.42 40.97 6.64
C GLY A 365 -6.16 39.56 6.12
N GLU A 366 -5.91 38.64 7.06
CA GLU A 366 -5.81 37.20 6.83
C GLU A 366 -6.45 36.47 7.99
N GLY A 367 -7.15 35.38 7.69
CA GLY A 367 -7.78 34.53 8.69
C GLY A 367 -8.01 33.11 8.16
N GLY A 368 -8.76 32.31 8.92
CA GLY A 368 -9.03 30.91 8.59
C GLY A 368 -9.66 30.69 7.20
N TYR A 369 -10.42 31.67 6.72
CA TYR A 369 -11.14 31.63 5.44
C TYR A 369 -10.33 32.16 4.24
N GLY A 370 -9.14 32.73 4.47
CA GLY A 370 -8.28 33.23 3.40
C GLY A 370 -7.73 34.64 3.62
N MET A 371 -7.33 35.28 2.52
CA MET A 371 -6.69 36.60 2.53
C MET A 371 -7.60 37.65 1.90
N VAL A 372 -7.69 38.84 2.51
CA VAL A 372 -8.51 39.94 2.02
C VAL A 372 -7.62 41.07 1.52
N TYR A 373 -7.90 41.59 0.33
CA TYR A 373 -7.13 42.65 -0.32
C TYR A 373 -8.02 43.84 -0.67
N LYS A 374 -7.45 45.04 -0.64
CA LYS A 374 -8.14 46.22 -1.17
C LYS A 374 -8.08 46.21 -2.69
N GLY A 375 -9.17 46.61 -3.32
CA GLY A 375 -9.26 46.78 -4.76
C GLY A 375 -10.07 48.01 -5.14
N LYS A 376 -10.10 48.30 -6.44
CA LYS A 376 -10.87 49.38 -7.03
C LYS A 376 -11.57 48.89 -8.30
N LEU A 377 -12.89 49.05 -8.37
CA LEU A 377 -13.68 48.73 -9.55
C LEU A 377 -13.39 49.71 -10.69
N ARG A 378 -13.80 49.36 -11.91
CA ARG A 378 -13.70 50.27 -13.06
C ARG A 378 -14.54 51.54 -12.88
N SER A 379 -15.65 51.46 -12.14
CA SER A 379 -16.48 52.60 -11.74
C SER A 379 -15.73 53.59 -10.84
N GLY A 380 -14.69 53.14 -10.15
CA GLY A 380 -13.95 53.92 -9.16
C GLY A 380 -14.22 53.53 -7.71
N ASP A 381 -15.24 52.71 -7.46
CA ASP A 381 -15.61 52.30 -6.10
C ASP A 381 -14.56 51.38 -5.49
N ALA A 382 -14.28 51.57 -4.20
CA ALA A 382 -13.37 50.72 -3.44
C ALA A 382 -14.05 49.40 -3.07
N VAL A 383 -13.32 48.29 -3.19
CA VAL A 383 -13.81 46.94 -2.87
C VAL A 383 -12.84 46.18 -2.00
N ALA A 384 -13.36 45.22 -1.24
CA ALA A 384 -12.60 44.21 -0.51
C ALA A 384 -12.67 42.87 -1.26
N VAL A 385 -11.53 42.34 -1.65
CA VAL A 385 -11.41 41.08 -2.39
C VAL A 385 -10.92 39.98 -1.45
N LYS A 386 -11.82 39.07 -1.05
CA LYS A 386 -11.52 37.90 -0.22
C LYS A 386 -11.12 36.73 -1.12
N MET A 387 -9.85 36.37 -1.09
CA MET A 387 -9.28 35.18 -1.74
C MET A 387 -9.43 33.97 -0.82
N LEU A 388 -10.24 32.98 -1.21
CA LEU A 388 -10.51 31.82 -0.37
C LEU A 388 -9.38 30.78 -0.45
N ASN A 389 -9.05 30.18 0.69
CA ASN A 389 -8.03 29.13 0.79
C ASN A 389 -8.53 27.81 0.18
N LYS A 390 -7.67 27.13 -0.61
CA LYS A 390 -8.02 25.86 -1.30
C LYS A 390 -8.31 24.69 -0.37
N SER A 391 -7.87 24.77 0.89
CA SER A 391 -7.65 23.63 1.78
C SER A 391 -8.80 23.30 2.74
N LYS A 392 -9.75 24.21 3.01
CA LYS A 392 -10.64 24.06 4.20
C LYS A 392 -12.11 23.70 3.97
N ALA A 393 -12.62 23.66 2.75
CA ALA A 393 -13.95 23.11 2.48
C ALA A 393 -14.04 22.66 1.01
N ASN A 394 -14.94 21.73 0.69
CA ASN A 394 -15.24 21.27 -0.67
C ASN A 394 -15.88 22.38 -1.56
N GLY A 395 -15.44 23.64 -1.45
CA GLY A 395 -16.09 24.79 -2.07
C GLY A 395 -17.37 25.23 -1.35
N GLN A 396 -17.76 24.57 -0.26
CA GLN A 396 -19.04 24.83 0.42
C GLN A 396 -19.14 26.24 0.99
N GLU A 397 -18.07 26.82 1.52
CA GLU A 397 -18.04 28.21 2.01
C GLU A 397 -18.31 29.19 0.86
N PHE A 398 -17.68 28.98 -0.29
CA PHE A 398 -17.92 29.77 -1.49
C PHE A 398 -19.38 29.66 -1.95
N ILE A 399 -19.90 28.43 -2.03
CA ILE A 399 -21.30 28.19 -2.42
C ILE A 399 -22.24 28.84 -1.40
N ASN A 400 -21.97 28.70 -0.10
CA ASN A 400 -22.79 29.30 0.96
C ASN A 400 -22.82 30.83 0.76
N GLU A 401 -21.67 31.51 0.73
CA GLU A 401 -21.62 32.99 0.57
C GLU A 401 -22.34 33.43 -0.71
N VAL A 402 -22.03 32.80 -1.86
CA VAL A 402 -22.66 33.19 -3.13
C VAL A 402 -24.18 32.89 -3.14
N ALA A 403 -24.64 31.81 -2.51
CA ALA A 403 -26.04 31.41 -2.46
C ALA A 403 -26.88 32.24 -1.49
N THR A 404 -26.33 32.62 -0.32
CA THR A 404 -27.02 33.47 0.66
C THR A 404 -26.86 34.94 0.29
N ILE A 405 -25.66 35.50 0.42
CA ILE A 405 -25.46 36.95 0.35
C ILE A 405 -25.59 37.49 -1.07
N GLY A 406 -25.37 36.65 -2.09
CA GLY A 406 -25.54 37.05 -3.49
C GLY A 406 -26.95 37.52 -3.86
N ARG A 407 -27.96 37.18 -3.02
CA ARG A 407 -29.38 37.53 -3.22
C ARG A 407 -29.89 38.57 -2.24
N ILE A 408 -29.05 39.03 -1.32
CA ILE A 408 -29.46 39.88 -0.20
C ILE A 408 -28.95 41.30 -0.42
N HIS A 409 -29.86 42.25 -0.27
CA HIS A 409 -29.55 43.67 -0.27
C HIS A 409 -30.23 44.31 0.93
N HIS A 410 -29.45 44.59 1.97
CA HIS A 410 -29.95 45.24 3.19
C HIS A 410 -28.94 46.27 3.69
N VAL A 411 -29.42 47.37 4.26
CA VAL A 411 -28.57 48.47 4.74
C VAL A 411 -27.59 48.04 5.83
N ASN A 412 -27.90 46.99 6.59
CA ASN A 412 -27.04 46.44 7.64
C ASN A 412 -26.40 45.08 7.32
N VAL A 413 -26.36 44.69 6.05
CA VAL A 413 -25.65 43.48 5.58
C VAL A 413 -24.64 43.90 4.51
N VAL A 414 -23.42 43.35 4.55
CA VAL A 414 -22.40 43.66 3.55
C VAL A 414 -22.87 43.21 2.17
N ARG A 415 -22.61 44.00 1.12
CA ARG A 415 -23.04 43.65 -0.23
C ARG A 415 -21.95 42.86 -0.95
N LEU A 416 -22.32 41.70 -1.47
CA LEU A 416 -21.48 40.94 -2.40
C LEU A 416 -21.65 41.51 -3.81
N VAL A 417 -20.64 42.25 -4.28
CA VAL A 417 -20.63 42.88 -5.61
C VAL A 417 -20.44 41.84 -6.71
N GLY A 418 -19.58 40.86 -6.46
CA GLY A 418 -19.25 39.85 -7.44
C GLY A 418 -18.35 38.75 -6.92
N PHE A 419 -18.03 37.81 -7.79
CA PHE A 419 -17.19 36.67 -7.47
C PHE A 419 -16.30 36.30 -8.64
N CYS A 420 -15.25 35.54 -8.37
CA CYS A 420 -14.43 34.87 -9.37
C CYS A 420 -14.32 33.40 -8.99
N VAL A 421 -14.64 32.51 -9.93
CA VAL A 421 -14.48 31.07 -9.76
C VAL A 421 -13.70 30.51 -10.95
N THR A 422 -12.64 29.76 -10.65
CA THR A 422 -11.87 28.95 -11.59
C THR A 422 -11.50 27.64 -10.88
N ALA A 423 -11.02 26.62 -11.60
CA ALA A 423 -10.64 25.33 -11.02
C ALA A 423 -9.66 25.42 -9.82
N SER A 424 -8.92 26.53 -9.68
CA SER A 424 -7.91 26.70 -8.64
C SER A 424 -7.98 28.01 -7.86
N LYS A 425 -8.84 28.96 -8.23
CA LYS A 425 -8.93 30.28 -7.59
C LYS A 425 -10.39 30.63 -7.39
N HIS A 426 -10.74 30.89 -6.13
CA HIS A 426 -12.04 31.41 -5.73
C HIS A 426 -11.83 32.75 -5.03
N ALA A 427 -12.59 33.75 -5.44
CA ALA A 427 -12.57 35.07 -4.83
C ALA A 427 -13.98 35.64 -4.71
N LEU A 428 -14.20 36.44 -3.67
CA LEU A 428 -15.42 37.18 -3.43
C LEU A 428 -15.08 38.66 -3.35
N VAL A 429 -15.91 39.49 -3.97
CA VAL A 429 -15.70 40.94 -4.10
C VAL A 429 -16.82 41.64 -3.36
N TYR A 430 -16.47 42.31 -2.26
CA TYR A 430 -17.38 43.02 -1.37
C TYR A 430 -17.19 44.53 -1.50
N ASP A 431 -18.20 45.31 -1.12
CA ASP A 431 -18.00 46.73 -0.84
C ASP A 431 -16.93 46.92 0.23
N TYR A 432 -16.04 47.90 0.05
CA TYR A 432 -15.00 48.20 1.02
C TYR A 432 -15.55 49.02 2.20
N MET A 433 -15.28 48.56 3.41
CA MET A 433 -15.72 49.20 4.66
C MET A 433 -14.56 50.02 5.24
N LEU A 434 -14.69 51.36 5.20
CA LEU A 434 -13.58 52.28 5.54
C LEU A 434 -13.12 52.17 6.99
N ASN A 435 -14.05 51.99 7.93
CA ASN A 435 -13.75 51.93 9.36
C ASN A 435 -13.40 50.51 9.84
N GLY A 436 -13.33 49.54 8.93
CA GLY A 436 -12.91 48.18 9.24
C GLY A 436 -13.90 47.43 10.12
N SER A 437 -13.39 46.48 10.91
CA SER A 437 -14.17 45.62 11.78
C SER A 437 -14.37 46.23 13.18
N LEU A 438 -15.52 45.97 13.78
CA LEU A 438 -15.94 46.54 15.05
C LEU A 438 -15.03 46.13 16.23
N ASP A 439 -14.46 44.93 16.20
CA ASP A 439 -13.49 44.45 17.20
C ASP A 439 -12.29 45.41 17.36
N LYS A 440 -11.80 45.98 16.25
CA LYS A 440 -10.67 46.92 16.27
C LYS A 440 -10.99 48.25 16.93
N LEU A 441 -12.27 48.61 17.09
CA LEU A 441 -12.70 49.86 17.72
C LEU A 441 -13.09 49.67 19.18
N ILE A 442 -13.65 48.50 19.52
CA ILE A 442 -14.07 48.19 20.90
C ILE A 442 -12.87 47.82 21.78
N PHE A 443 -11.88 47.08 21.26
CA PHE A 443 -10.76 46.56 22.05
C PHE A 443 -9.44 47.32 21.88
N SER A 444 -9.45 48.53 21.31
CA SER A 444 -8.24 49.31 21.04
C SER A 444 -7.51 49.70 22.33
N ASN A 445 -6.28 49.21 22.54
CA ASN A 445 -5.43 49.44 23.72
C ASN A 445 -4.77 50.83 23.80
N CYS A 446 -5.31 51.86 23.15
CA CYS A 446 -4.71 53.20 23.23
C CYS A 446 -5.25 53.95 24.44
N GLN A 447 -4.32 54.49 25.23
CA GLN A 447 -4.44 55.18 26.53
C GLN A 447 -5.43 56.36 26.61
N ASN A 448 -6.28 56.60 25.62
CA ASN A 448 -7.32 57.62 25.63
C ASN A 448 -8.55 57.11 24.87
N SER A 449 -9.55 56.60 25.59
CA SER A 449 -10.95 56.36 25.16
C SER A 449 -11.20 55.53 23.88
N SER A 450 -12.20 54.64 23.92
CA SER A 450 -12.72 54.03 22.68
C SER A 450 -13.14 55.15 21.70
N PRO A 451 -12.83 55.04 20.39
CA PRO A 451 -13.22 56.04 19.40
C PRO A 451 -14.75 56.14 19.22
N LEU A 452 -15.53 55.21 19.78
CA LEU A 452 -16.98 55.19 19.69
C LEU A 452 -17.63 55.72 20.97
N SER A 453 -18.44 56.77 20.82
CA SER A 453 -19.36 57.21 21.88
C SER A 453 -20.41 56.14 22.18
N TRP A 454 -20.98 56.15 23.38
CA TRP A 454 -22.03 55.19 23.75
C TRP A 454 -23.29 55.30 22.87
N LYS A 455 -23.60 56.49 22.37
CA LYS A 455 -24.66 56.69 21.37
C LYS A 455 -24.37 55.93 20.08
N GLN A 456 -23.14 56.04 19.56
CA GLN A 456 -22.73 55.27 18.39
C GLN A 456 -22.76 53.76 18.65
N VAL A 457 -22.32 53.31 19.83
CA VAL A 457 -22.42 51.89 20.22
C VAL A 457 -23.88 51.41 20.19
N CYS A 458 -24.82 52.21 20.70
CA CYS A 458 -26.25 51.89 20.67
C CYS A 458 -26.80 51.82 19.23
N GLU A 459 -26.44 52.77 18.36
CA GLU A 459 -26.86 52.76 16.95
C GLU A 459 -26.24 51.60 16.17
N ILE A 460 -24.99 51.24 16.46
CA ILE A 460 -24.35 50.04 15.91
C ILE A 460 -25.09 48.78 16.36
N ALA A 461 -25.44 48.67 17.65
CA ALA A 461 -26.21 47.54 18.17
C ALA A 461 -27.57 47.40 17.44
N LYS A 462 -28.33 48.49 17.31
CA LYS A 462 -29.59 48.53 16.56
C LYS A 462 -29.39 48.11 15.10
N GLY A 463 -28.38 48.66 14.42
CA GLY A 463 -28.10 48.32 13.03
C GLY A 463 -27.75 46.84 12.85
N VAL A 464 -26.91 46.26 13.71
CA VAL A 464 -26.60 44.82 13.69
C VAL A 464 -27.89 44.01 13.91
N ALA A 465 -28.71 44.39 14.89
CA ALA A 465 -29.97 43.70 15.16
C ALA A 465 -30.94 43.73 13.97
N ARG A 466 -31.06 44.88 13.27
CA ARG A 466 -31.84 45.01 12.02
C ARG A 466 -31.30 44.10 10.92
N GLY A 467 -29.98 44.02 10.80
CA GLY A 467 -29.33 43.10 9.87
C GLY A 467 -29.69 41.64 10.13
N ILE A 468 -29.65 41.20 11.39
CA ILE A 468 -29.95 39.81 11.76
C ILE A 468 -31.46 39.53 11.66
N GLU A 469 -32.33 40.45 12.07
CA GLU A 469 -33.79 40.31 11.93
C GLU A 469 -34.19 40.13 10.45
N TYR A 470 -33.59 40.91 9.56
CA TYR A 470 -33.77 40.76 8.11
C TYR A 470 -33.34 39.37 7.62
N LEU A 471 -32.25 38.80 8.13
CA LEU A 471 -31.83 37.44 7.79
C LEU A 471 -32.82 36.38 8.31
N HIS A 472 -33.40 36.60 9.48
CA HIS A 472 -34.29 35.64 10.13
C HIS A 472 -35.71 35.63 9.55
N GLN A 473 -36.23 36.80 9.18
CA GLN A 473 -37.64 36.99 8.79
C GLN A 473 -37.84 37.82 7.52
N GLY A 474 -36.86 38.60 7.06
CA GLY A 474 -36.98 39.51 5.92
C GLY A 474 -36.75 38.89 4.54
N CYS A 475 -36.44 37.59 4.47
CA CYS A 475 -36.15 36.86 3.23
C CYS A 475 -37.15 35.71 3.01
N ASP A 476 -37.35 35.24 1.77
CA ASP A 476 -38.22 34.08 1.47
C ASP A 476 -37.78 32.79 2.18
N MET A 477 -36.49 32.70 2.51
CA MET A 477 -35.89 31.66 3.31
C MET A 477 -35.25 32.26 4.56
N GLN A 478 -35.36 31.57 5.69
CA GLN A 478 -34.65 31.95 6.89
C GLN A 478 -33.15 31.68 6.73
N ILE A 479 -32.33 32.68 7.02
CA ILE A 479 -30.88 32.60 6.93
C ILE A 479 -30.30 32.61 8.34
N LEU A 480 -29.64 31.52 8.71
CA LEU A 480 -28.87 31.44 9.96
C LEU A 480 -27.41 31.72 9.67
N HIS A 481 -26.81 32.67 10.39
CA HIS A 481 -25.45 33.14 10.13
C HIS A 481 -24.38 32.26 10.79
N PHE A 482 -24.59 31.85 12.04
CA PHE A 482 -23.70 31.02 12.87
C PHE A 482 -22.32 31.61 13.23
N ASP A 483 -22.03 32.86 12.86
CA ASP A 483 -20.71 33.48 13.15
C ASP A 483 -20.84 34.98 13.45
N ILE A 484 -21.87 35.36 14.21
CA ILE A 484 -22.04 36.74 14.68
C ILE A 484 -21.02 37.02 15.79
N LYS A 485 -20.11 37.97 15.55
CA LYS A 485 -19.05 38.42 16.47
C LYS A 485 -18.53 39.79 16.03
N PRO A 486 -17.87 40.58 16.90
CA PRO A 486 -17.38 41.91 16.53
C PRO A 486 -16.43 41.94 15.31
N HIS A 487 -15.66 40.87 15.08
CA HIS A 487 -14.80 40.77 13.88
C HIS A 487 -15.59 40.76 12.56
N ASN A 488 -16.80 40.18 12.58
CA ASN A 488 -17.66 40.02 11.41
C ASN A 488 -18.68 41.14 11.25
N VAL A 489 -18.65 42.17 12.11
CA VAL A 489 -19.40 43.41 11.94
C VAL A 489 -18.45 44.46 11.40
N LEU A 490 -18.66 44.86 10.14
CA LEU A 490 -17.86 45.89 9.49
C LEU A 490 -18.57 47.24 9.53
N LEU A 491 -17.82 48.32 9.47
CA LEU A 491 -18.34 49.69 9.56
C LEU A 491 -17.99 50.47 8.31
N ASP A 492 -19.01 51.05 7.67
CA ASP A 492 -18.81 51.97 6.55
C ASP A 492 -18.28 53.34 7.02
N GLU A 493 -18.12 54.28 6.09
CA GLU A 493 -17.62 55.64 6.38
C GLU A 493 -18.42 56.40 7.43
N ASN A 494 -19.71 56.10 7.58
CA ASN A 494 -20.63 56.76 8.51
C ASN A 494 -20.85 55.95 9.80
N PHE A 495 -20.01 54.93 10.06
CA PHE A 495 -20.16 53.98 11.17
C PHE A 495 -21.46 53.17 11.12
N VAL A 496 -22.08 53.02 9.95
CA VAL A 496 -23.23 52.12 9.80
C VAL A 496 -22.72 50.68 9.78
N PRO A 497 -23.25 49.80 10.65
CA PRO A 497 -22.79 48.42 10.73
C PRO A 497 -23.32 47.57 9.58
N LYS A 498 -22.45 46.70 9.08
CA LYS A 498 -22.70 45.69 8.04
C LYS A 498 -22.29 44.33 8.58
N VAL A 499 -23.26 43.44 8.77
CA VAL A 499 -23.00 42.02 9.07
C VAL A 499 -22.31 41.38 7.87
N SER A 500 -21.22 40.64 8.10
CA SER A 500 -20.36 40.07 7.08
C SER A 500 -19.93 38.64 7.41
N ASP A 501 -19.26 37.98 6.45
CA ASP A 501 -18.74 36.62 6.56
C ASP A 501 -19.79 35.50 6.67
N PHE A 502 -20.48 35.27 5.54
CA PHE A 502 -21.55 34.27 5.42
C PHE A 502 -21.02 32.84 5.11
N GLY A 503 -19.73 32.58 5.32
CA GLY A 503 -19.10 31.29 5.00
C GLY A 503 -19.76 30.09 5.69
N LEU A 504 -20.27 30.30 6.91
CA LEU A 504 -20.97 29.28 7.70
C LEU A 504 -22.50 29.32 7.54
N ALA A 505 -23.04 30.31 6.82
CA ALA A 505 -24.47 30.57 6.76
C ALA A 505 -25.26 29.44 6.10
N LYS A 506 -26.52 29.28 6.50
CA LYS A 506 -27.44 28.27 5.97
C LYS A 506 -28.85 28.82 5.73
N LEU A 507 -29.43 28.38 4.62
CA LEU A 507 -30.80 28.67 4.20
C LEU A 507 -31.74 27.57 4.71
N TYR A 508 -32.83 27.97 5.36
CA TYR A 508 -33.88 27.09 5.85
C TYR A 508 -35.25 27.56 5.35
N PRO A 509 -36.17 26.63 5.00
CA PRO A 509 -37.55 27.00 4.71
C PRO A 509 -38.21 27.61 5.95
N MET A 510 -38.97 28.70 5.79
CA MET A 510 -39.65 29.39 6.90
C MET A 510 -40.55 28.47 7.75
N GLN A 511 -41.12 27.42 7.15
CA GLN A 511 -42.04 26.48 7.81
C GLN A 511 -41.34 25.42 8.67
N LYS A 512 -40.01 25.31 8.61
CA LYS A 512 -39.21 24.39 9.44
C LYS A 512 -38.36 25.21 10.41
N SER A 513 -38.84 25.38 11.64
CA SER A 513 -38.14 26.14 12.70
C SER A 513 -36.89 25.44 13.27
N ILE A 514 -36.61 24.21 12.82
CA ILE A 514 -35.54 23.35 13.35
C ILE A 514 -34.52 23.06 12.26
N ALA A 515 -33.28 23.46 12.51
CA ALA A 515 -32.13 23.20 11.67
C ALA A 515 -31.50 21.82 11.97
N THR A 516 -31.34 20.98 10.95
CA THR A 516 -30.52 19.76 11.03
C THR A 516 -29.07 20.07 10.65
N LEU A 517 -28.20 20.20 11.65
CA LEU A 517 -26.77 20.42 11.43
C LEU A 517 -26.01 19.09 11.33
N THR A 518 -25.22 18.95 10.27
CA THR A 518 -24.33 17.81 10.02
C THR A 518 -22.96 17.93 10.71
N ALA A 519 -22.59 19.13 11.17
CA ALA A 519 -21.37 19.40 11.92
C ALA A 519 -21.57 20.67 12.76
N VAL A 520 -20.88 20.74 13.91
CA VAL A 520 -20.80 21.96 14.73
C VAL A 520 -20.11 23.06 13.92
N ARG A 521 -20.64 24.28 13.97
CA ARG A 521 -20.14 25.46 13.27
C ARG A 521 -20.24 26.69 14.17
N GLY A 522 -19.27 27.60 14.06
CA GLY A 522 -19.23 28.89 14.74
C GLY A 522 -17.90 29.16 15.44
N THR A 523 -17.77 30.34 16.04
CA THR A 523 -16.58 30.76 16.78
C THR A 523 -16.73 30.52 18.28
N LEU A 524 -15.72 29.90 18.90
CA LEU A 524 -15.73 29.58 20.33
C LEU A 524 -15.87 30.88 21.14
N GLY A 525 -16.74 30.87 22.15
CA GLY A 525 -17.10 32.07 22.93
C GLY A 525 -18.33 32.83 22.41
N TYR A 526 -18.78 32.59 21.18
CA TYR A 526 -20.04 33.16 20.64
C TYR A 526 -21.08 32.08 20.30
N MET A 527 -20.69 30.81 20.28
CA MET A 527 -21.59 29.70 19.95
C MET A 527 -22.58 29.42 21.07
N ALA A 528 -23.85 29.27 20.69
CA ALA A 528 -24.92 28.91 21.61
C ALA A 528 -24.76 27.47 22.13
N PRO A 529 -25.16 27.19 23.39
CA PRO A 529 -24.94 25.89 24.04
C PRO A 529 -25.64 24.72 23.33
N GLU A 530 -26.80 24.94 22.70
CA GLU A 530 -27.55 23.91 21.97
C GLU A 530 -26.82 23.37 20.72
N LEU A 531 -25.78 24.05 20.23
CA LEU A 531 -24.92 23.55 19.15
C LEU A 531 -24.07 22.34 19.58
N PHE A 532 -23.74 22.27 20.88
CA PHE A 532 -22.89 21.22 21.46
C PHE A 532 -23.69 20.26 22.34
N TYR A 533 -24.71 20.77 23.03
CA TYR A 533 -25.53 20.02 23.97
C TYR A 533 -26.96 19.90 23.45
N LYS A 534 -27.21 18.86 22.65
CA LYS A 534 -28.53 18.58 22.05
C LYS A 534 -29.68 18.40 23.07
N ARG A 535 -29.37 18.20 24.35
CA ARG A 535 -30.36 18.12 25.44
C ARG A 535 -30.94 19.49 25.83
N ILE A 536 -30.22 20.58 25.56
CA ILE A 536 -30.61 21.95 25.94
C ILE A 536 -31.65 22.53 24.97
N GLY A 537 -31.63 22.10 23.72
CA GLY A 537 -32.59 22.56 22.72
C GLY A 537 -32.21 22.15 21.31
N ARG A 538 -33.03 22.58 20.35
CA ARG A 538 -32.80 22.38 18.91
C ARG A 538 -32.24 23.66 18.30
N VAL A 539 -31.40 23.51 17.28
CA VAL A 539 -30.80 24.65 16.59
C VAL A 539 -31.85 25.38 15.76
N SER A 540 -31.87 26.70 15.90
CA SER A 540 -32.83 27.61 15.25
C SER A 540 -32.21 29.01 15.12
N HIS A 541 -33.00 30.00 14.68
CA HIS A 541 -32.60 31.42 14.67
C HIS A 541 -32.16 31.97 16.04
N LYS A 542 -32.59 31.32 17.13
CA LYS A 542 -32.17 31.65 18.51
C LYS A 542 -30.67 31.43 18.76
N THR A 543 -30.00 30.65 17.91
CA THR A 543 -28.54 30.49 17.98
C THR A 543 -27.81 31.78 17.59
N ASP A 544 -28.27 32.49 16.57
CA ASP A 544 -27.70 33.80 16.21
C ASP A 544 -28.04 34.88 17.25
N VAL A 545 -29.21 34.78 17.90
CA VAL A 545 -29.59 35.66 19.02
C VAL A 545 -28.58 35.54 20.16
N TYR A 546 -28.19 34.31 20.52
CA TYR A 546 -27.17 34.08 21.54
C TYR A 546 -25.84 34.74 21.17
N SER A 547 -25.36 34.52 19.94
CA SER A 547 -24.13 35.13 19.44
C SER A 547 -24.21 36.67 19.44
N TYR A 548 -25.38 37.24 19.11
CA TYR A 548 -25.63 38.68 19.22
C TYR A 548 -25.58 39.17 20.68
N GLY A 549 -26.13 38.42 21.63
CA GLY A 549 -26.01 38.72 23.06
C GLY A 549 -24.55 38.75 23.54
N MET A 550 -23.74 37.79 23.10
CA MET A 550 -22.30 37.77 23.38
C MET A 550 -21.59 38.98 22.77
N LEU A 551 -21.95 39.37 21.54
CA LEU A 551 -21.44 40.59 20.90
C LEU A 551 -21.82 41.86 21.68
N LEU A 552 -23.07 41.96 22.15
CA LEU A 552 -23.54 43.09 22.96
C LEU A 552 -22.82 43.18 24.31
N MET A 553 -22.54 42.05 24.96
CA MET A 553 -21.73 42.02 26.18
C MET A 553 -20.37 42.66 25.95
N GLU A 554 -19.67 42.32 24.87
CA GLU A 554 -18.36 42.92 24.59
C GLU A 554 -18.45 44.40 24.22
N MET A 555 -19.52 44.80 23.51
CA MET A 555 -19.80 46.22 23.23
C MET A 555 -20.02 47.02 24.52
N ALA A 556 -20.78 46.47 25.46
CA ALA A 556 -21.14 47.12 26.71
C ALA A 556 -19.98 47.13 27.72
N GLY A 557 -19.17 46.07 27.79
CA GLY A 557 -18.00 46.01 28.67
C GLY A 557 -16.73 46.60 28.07
N ARG A 558 -16.71 46.90 26.77
CA ARG A 558 -15.49 47.28 26.01
C ARG A 558 -14.29 46.36 26.26
N ARG A 559 -14.57 45.09 26.57
CA ARG A 559 -13.61 44.05 26.92
C ARG A 559 -14.05 42.71 26.36
N ARG A 560 -13.09 41.80 26.21
CA ARG A 560 -13.38 40.42 25.77
C ARG A 560 -14.22 39.70 26.82
N ASN A 561 -15.16 38.87 26.37
CA ASN A 561 -16.04 38.11 27.27
C ASN A 561 -15.29 37.08 28.12
N VAL A 562 -14.16 36.58 27.60
CA VAL A 562 -13.25 35.68 28.31
C VAL A 562 -11.93 36.41 28.52
N ASP A 563 -11.52 36.53 29.79
CA ASP A 563 -10.23 37.10 30.18
C ASP A 563 -9.46 36.08 31.01
N ALA A 564 -8.56 35.35 30.34
CA ALA A 564 -7.71 34.34 30.98
C ALA A 564 -6.71 34.94 31.98
N HIS A 565 -6.50 36.26 31.96
CA HIS A 565 -5.58 36.97 32.85
C HIS A 565 -6.31 37.71 33.98
N ALA A 566 -7.61 37.48 34.15
CA ALA A 566 -8.39 38.10 35.21
C ALA A 566 -7.85 37.70 36.60
N LYS A 567 -7.69 38.69 37.49
CA LYS A 567 -7.12 38.50 38.84
C LYS A 567 -8.00 37.62 39.75
N HIS A 568 -9.29 37.53 39.46
CA HIS A 568 -10.24 36.69 40.19
C HIS A 568 -10.96 35.73 39.25
N SER A 569 -11.14 34.48 39.67
CA SER A 569 -11.82 33.45 38.87
C SER A 569 -13.25 33.83 38.46
N SER A 570 -13.94 34.62 39.28
CA SER A 570 -15.27 35.14 38.99
C SER A 570 -15.30 36.17 37.86
N GLN A 571 -14.17 36.77 37.49
CA GLN A 571 -14.04 37.76 36.40
C GLN A 571 -13.61 37.13 35.07
N ILE A 572 -13.25 35.84 35.05
CA ILE A 572 -12.79 35.14 33.84
C ILE A 572 -13.88 35.14 32.78
N TYR A 573 -15.15 35.00 33.17
CA TYR A 573 -16.30 35.02 32.27
C TYR A 573 -17.20 36.22 32.56
N PHE A 574 -17.07 37.24 31.73
CA PHE A 574 -17.72 38.54 31.90
C PHE A 574 -19.25 38.46 32.11
N PRO A 575 -20.00 37.64 31.35
CA PRO A 575 -21.45 37.55 31.57
C PRO A 575 -21.85 37.03 32.95
N SER A 576 -21.16 36.00 33.48
CA SER A 576 -21.46 35.49 34.82
C SER A 576 -21.08 36.49 35.90
N TRP A 577 -19.99 37.22 35.71
CA TRP A 577 -19.54 38.25 36.64
C TRP A 577 -20.54 39.40 36.75
N ILE A 578 -21.07 39.87 35.62
CA ILE A 578 -22.05 40.95 35.56
C ILE A 578 -23.40 40.55 36.19
N TYR A 579 -23.82 39.28 36.09
CA TYR A 579 -25.01 38.80 36.80
C TYR A 579 -24.93 39.04 38.31
N ASP A 580 -23.75 38.79 38.92
CA ASP A 580 -23.57 38.90 40.36
C ASP A 580 -23.38 40.34 40.84
N LYS A 581 -23.06 41.25 39.91
CA LYS A 581 -22.72 42.64 40.20
C LYS A 581 -23.60 43.65 39.44
N PHE A 582 -24.76 43.23 38.97
CA PHE A 582 -25.59 44.05 38.09
C PHE A 582 -25.98 45.41 38.72
N ASP A 583 -26.26 45.42 40.02
CA ASP A 583 -26.59 46.64 40.76
C ASP A 583 -25.39 47.58 40.94
N GLN A 584 -24.16 47.08 40.76
CA GLN A 584 -22.88 47.80 40.91
C GLN A 584 -22.24 48.14 39.56
N VAL A 585 -22.89 47.87 38.43
CA VAL A 585 -22.35 48.05 37.07
C VAL A 585 -21.88 49.49 36.80
N GLU A 586 -22.57 50.47 37.37
CA GLU A 586 -22.29 51.90 37.20
C GLU A 586 -20.94 52.32 37.78
N GLU A 587 -20.45 51.65 38.82
CA GLU A 587 -19.18 51.97 39.49
C GLU A 587 -17.97 51.25 38.88
N MET A 588 -18.20 50.18 38.10
CA MET A 588 -17.14 49.22 37.74
C MET A 588 -16.69 49.28 36.28
N GLU A 589 -17.59 49.56 35.34
CA GLU A 589 -17.32 49.50 33.89
C GLU A 589 -17.46 50.88 33.21
N ILE A 590 -18.14 51.80 33.88
CA ILE A 590 -18.45 53.13 33.38
C ILE A 590 -17.69 54.09 34.28
N GLY A 591 -16.48 54.49 33.88
CA GLY A 591 -15.62 55.32 34.74
C GLY A 591 -16.35 56.53 35.32
N ASP A 592 -15.92 56.98 36.50
CA ASP A 592 -16.58 57.96 37.39
C ASP A 592 -17.07 59.27 36.73
N HIS A 593 -16.63 59.57 35.51
CA HIS A 593 -16.97 60.76 34.73
C HIS A 593 -18.03 60.56 33.64
N ALA A 594 -18.64 59.38 33.51
CA ALA A 594 -19.67 59.17 32.48
C ALA A 594 -21.00 59.85 32.82
N THR A 595 -21.71 60.28 31.79
CA THR A 595 -23.03 60.89 31.91
C THR A 595 -24.11 59.85 32.27
N GLU A 596 -25.21 60.29 32.90
CA GLU A 596 -26.35 59.43 33.22
C GLU A 596 -26.99 58.77 31.97
N GLU A 597 -26.95 59.46 30.84
CA GLU A 597 -27.39 58.92 29.54
C GLU A 597 -26.53 57.74 29.11
N GLU A 598 -25.20 57.84 29.25
CA GLU A 598 -24.26 56.76 28.92
C GLU A 598 -24.44 55.57 29.85
N LYS A 599 -24.61 55.80 31.16
CA LYS A 599 -24.96 54.76 32.13
C LYS A 599 -26.22 54.01 31.75
N THR A 600 -27.27 54.75 31.38
CA THR A 600 -28.56 54.19 30.96
C THR A 600 -28.39 53.31 29.72
N ILE A 601 -27.65 53.77 28.71
CA ILE A 601 -27.36 53.01 27.49
C ILE A 601 -26.64 51.70 27.82
N THR A 602 -25.57 51.76 28.63
CA THR A 602 -24.78 50.57 28.96
C THR A 602 -25.59 49.55 29.76
N ARG A 603 -26.32 49.98 30.78
CA ARG A 603 -27.22 49.10 31.55
C ARG A 603 -28.25 48.43 30.65
N LYS A 604 -28.83 49.18 29.73
CA LYS A 604 -29.80 48.67 28.76
C LYS A 604 -29.20 47.60 27.84
N LEU A 605 -28.02 47.86 27.26
CA LEU A 605 -27.32 46.90 26.42
C LEU A 605 -27.00 45.61 27.18
N ILE A 606 -26.54 45.73 28.44
CA ILE A 606 -26.27 44.59 29.32
C ILE A 606 -27.53 43.77 29.55
N LEU A 607 -28.64 44.39 29.92
CA LEU A 607 -29.90 43.67 30.17
C LEU A 607 -30.37 42.89 28.93
N ILE A 608 -30.38 43.54 27.77
CA ILE A 608 -30.81 42.91 26.51
C ILE A 608 -29.89 41.74 26.17
N ALA A 609 -28.59 41.91 26.34
CA ALA A 609 -27.62 40.86 26.10
C ALA A 609 -27.78 39.68 27.06
N LEU A 610 -28.06 39.90 28.35
CA LEU A 610 -28.36 38.85 29.31
C LEU A 610 -29.62 38.04 28.94
N TRP A 611 -30.63 38.70 28.37
CA TRP A 611 -31.80 38.02 27.78
C TRP A 611 -31.44 37.20 26.55
N CYS A 612 -30.55 37.70 25.71
CA CYS A 612 -30.11 36.99 24.50
C CYS A 612 -29.27 35.74 24.80
N ILE A 613 -28.53 35.70 25.91
CA ILE A 613 -27.62 34.58 26.26
C ILE A 613 -28.21 33.53 27.20
N GLN A 614 -29.54 33.49 27.36
CA GLN A 614 -30.20 32.44 28.15
C GLN A 614 -29.83 31.04 27.64
N MET A 615 -29.72 30.07 28.56
CA MET A 615 -29.27 28.72 28.21
C MET A 615 -30.27 28.02 27.30
N THR A 616 -31.55 28.07 27.65
CA THR A 616 -32.65 27.52 26.84
C THR A 616 -32.94 28.46 25.65
N PRO A 617 -32.97 27.98 24.40
CA PRO A 617 -33.25 28.80 23.23
C PRO A 617 -34.64 29.46 23.25
N GLU A 618 -35.64 28.80 23.84
CA GLU A 618 -37.01 29.28 23.96
C GLU A 618 -37.11 30.55 24.82
N ASP A 619 -36.27 30.67 25.85
CA ASP A 619 -36.25 31.80 26.80
C ASP A 619 -35.59 33.07 26.22
N ARG A 620 -34.86 32.94 25.11
CA ARG A 620 -34.24 34.09 24.42
C ARG A 620 -35.30 34.87 23.64
N PRO A 621 -35.24 36.21 23.57
CA PRO A 621 -36.10 36.97 22.67
C PRO A 621 -35.81 36.65 21.19
N SER A 622 -36.74 36.92 20.30
CA SER A 622 -36.50 37.02 18.86
C SER A 622 -35.73 38.31 18.53
N MET A 623 -35.07 38.38 17.38
CA MET A 623 -34.38 39.61 16.97
C MET A 623 -35.33 40.81 16.80
N ARG A 624 -36.62 40.55 16.52
CA ARG A 624 -37.65 41.59 16.48
C ARG A 624 -37.90 42.18 17.86
N GLU A 625 -38.11 41.32 18.86
CA GLU A 625 -38.30 41.76 20.25
C GLU A 625 -37.04 42.46 20.77
N VAL A 626 -35.84 42.00 20.40
CA VAL A 626 -34.58 42.69 20.72
C VAL A 626 -34.54 44.10 20.15
N LEU A 627 -35.02 44.32 18.92
CA LEU A 627 -35.12 45.66 18.34
C LEU A 627 -36.11 46.54 19.11
N ASP A 628 -37.27 46.00 19.44
CA ASP A 628 -38.27 46.72 20.25
C ASP A 628 -37.69 47.10 21.63
N MET A 629 -36.91 46.20 22.25
CA MET A 629 -36.18 46.48 23.49
C MET A 629 -35.12 47.58 23.30
N LEU A 630 -34.36 47.57 22.20
CA LEU A 630 -33.34 48.58 21.90
C LEU A 630 -33.91 49.96 21.56
N GLU A 631 -35.11 50.02 20.99
CA GLU A 631 -35.82 51.26 20.62
C GLU A 631 -36.68 51.81 21.77
N GLY A 632 -37.21 50.95 22.64
CA GLY A 632 -38.04 51.33 23.81
C GLY A 632 -37.27 51.94 24.97
N ASP A 633 -37.94 52.20 26.09
CA ASP A 633 -37.29 52.70 27.32
C ASP A 633 -36.68 51.56 28.16
N ALA A 634 -35.59 51.85 28.88
CA ALA A 634 -34.91 50.88 29.75
C ALA A 634 -35.71 50.53 31.01
N SER A 635 -36.63 51.39 31.44
CA SER A 635 -37.41 51.27 32.69
C SER A 635 -38.30 50.03 32.79
N GLY A 636 -38.70 49.43 31.66
CA GLY A 636 -39.52 48.22 31.61
C GLY A 636 -38.73 46.89 31.63
N LEU A 637 -37.40 46.94 31.48
CA LEU A 637 -36.57 45.74 31.34
C LEU A 637 -36.18 45.17 32.70
N LYS A 638 -36.57 43.92 32.96
CA LYS A 638 -36.17 43.17 34.16
C LYS A 638 -34.93 42.34 33.90
N LEU A 639 -34.11 42.13 34.94
CA LEU A 639 -32.99 41.19 34.88
C LEU A 639 -33.52 39.76 34.66
N PRO A 640 -33.05 39.04 33.64
CA PRO A 640 -33.44 37.64 33.44
C PRO A 640 -32.84 36.73 34.51
N PRO A 641 -33.37 35.50 34.68
CA PRO A 641 -32.79 34.55 35.62
C PRO A 641 -31.34 34.21 35.25
N LYS A 642 -30.49 34.05 36.27
CA LYS A 642 -29.10 33.62 36.06
C LYS A 642 -29.11 32.19 35.50
N PRO A 643 -28.42 31.91 34.38
CA PRO A 643 -28.45 30.58 33.81
C PRO A 643 -27.73 29.57 34.71
N SER A 644 -28.38 28.44 35.02
CA SER A 644 -27.77 27.31 35.70
C SER A 644 -27.06 26.41 34.68
N PHE A 645 -25.77 26.13 34.90
CA PHE A 645 -25.02 25.15 34.11
C PHE A 645 -25.39 23.69 34.43
N TYR A 646 -26.23 23.48 35.45
CA TYR A 646 -26.77 22.17 35.82
C TYR A 646 -28.19 22.05 35.26
N PRO A 647 -28.49 21.02 34.45
CA PRO A 647 -29.87 20.74 34.07
C PRO A 647 -30.66 20.44 35.36
N PRO A 648 -31.88 21.00 35.53
CA PRO A 648 -32.73 20.61 36.63
C PRO A 648 -33.10 19.13 36.43
N ASP A 649 -32.69 18.27 37.37
CA ASP A 649 -33.17 16.90 37.45
C ASP A 649 -34.70 16.94 37.49
N SER A 650 -35.32 16.51 36.41
CA SER A 650 -36.78 16.39 36.36
C SER A 650 -37.17 15.25 37.29
N PRO A 651 -38.07 15.44 38.28
CA PRO A 651 -38.52 14.36 39.13
C PRO A 651 -39.38 13.41 38.30
N ILE A 652 -38.78 12.30 37.84
CA ILE A 652 -39.54 11.18 37.29
C ILE A 652 -40.35 10.59 38.43
N SER A 653 -41.68 10.73 38.35
CA SER A 653 -42.61 10.01 39.21
C SER A 653 -42.35 8.50 39.06
N MET A 654 -41.77 7.88 40.09
CA MET A 654 -41.69 6.43 40.21
C MET A 654 -43.11 5.86 40.31
N GLN A 655 -43.67 5.41 39.20
CA GLN A 655 -44.65 4.32 39.25
C GLN A 655 -43.90 2.99 39.20
N ARG A 656 -43.73 2.44 40.40
CA ARG A 656 -43.18 1.12 40.67
C ARG A 656 -44.13 0.06 40.07
N SER A 657 -43.70 -0.61 39.01
CA SER A 657 -44.20 -1.95 38.69
C SER A 657 -43.01 -2.87 38.47
N SER A 658 -42.86 -3.75 39.45
CA SER A 658 -41.91 -4.86 39.51
C SER A 658 -42.24 -5.88 38.43
N ASN A 659 -41.25 -6.25 37.61
CA ASN A 659 -41.02 -7.65 37.29
C ASN A 659 -39.54 -7.89 36.96
N SER A 660 -39.10 -9.03 37.44
CA SER A 660 -37.73 -9.43 37.76
C SER A 660 -37.09 -10.30 36.69
N CYS A 661 -35.74 -10.33 36.74
CA CYS A 661 -34.80 -11.33 36.22
C CYS A 661 -34.48 -11.24 34.71
N SER A 662 -33.23 -11.31 34.25
CA SER A 662 -31.96 -11.62 34.91
C SER A 662 -30.78 -11.11 34.06
N SER A 663 -29.68 -10.88 34.78
CA SER A 663 -28.32 -10.45 34.43
C SER A 663 -27.69 -11.04 33.16
N ASP A 664 -26.88 -10.23 32.47
CA ASP A 664 -25.43 -10.47 32.42
C ASP A 664 -24.63 -9.19 32.12
N GLU A 665 -23.51 -9.08 32.84
CA GLU A 665 -22.61 -7.94 32.94
C GLU A 665 -21.72 -7.75 31.71
N SER A 666 -21.52 -6.49 31.31
CA SER A 666 -20.18 -6.00 30.97
C SER A 666 -20.12 -4.52 31.30
N THR A 667 -19.50 -4.23 32.43
CA THR A 667 -19.27 -2.92 33.04
C THR A 667 -18.20 -2.13 32.27
N ALA A 668 -18.57 -0.95 31.77
CA ALA A 668 -17.62 0.11 31.42
C ALA A 668 -17.67 1.16 32.54
N PRO A 669 -16.54 1.57 33.14
CA PRO A 669 -16.55 2.53 34.23
C PRO A 669 -16.81 3.96 33.74
N LEU A 670 -17.61 4.63 34.55
CA LEU A 670 -18.02 6.01 34.51
C LEU A 670 -16.83 6.97 34.72
N CYS A 671 -16.86 8.08 33.97
CA CYS A 671 -16.32 9.41 34.27
C CYS A 671 -15.16 9.55 35.27
N SER A 672 -14.01 9.96 34.75
CA SER A 672 -13.08 10.84 35.48
C SER A 672 -12.79 12.10 34.66
N PHE A 673 -13.07 13.24 35.30
CA PHE A 673 -12.47 14.57 35.15
C PHE A 673 -11.52 14.79 33.97
N VAL A 674 -11.94 15.61 33.01
CA VAL A 674 -10.99 16.35 32.17
C VAL A 674 -10.86 17.74 32.76
N ALA A 675 -9.81 17.91 33.56
CA ALA A 675 -9.25 19.22 33.85
C ALA A 675 -8.82 19.87 32.53
N ILE A 676 -9.17 21.14 32.35
CA ILE A 676 -8.68 21.96 31.25
C ILE A 676 -7.23 22.32 31.58
N GLU A 677 -6.28 21.52 31.09
CA GLU A 677 -4.89 21.95 30.95
C GLU A 677 -4.77 22.73 29.64
N ILE A 678 -4.44 24.02 29.78
CA ILE A 678 -4.01 24.88 28.69
C ILE A 678 -2.53 24.61 28.51
N GLU A 679 -2.15 23.77 27.53
CA GLU A 679 -0.77 23.71 27.08
C GLU A 679 -0.44 24.97 26.26
N GLN A 680 0.48 25.77 26.81
CA GLN A 680 1.26 26.76 26.09
C GLN A 680 2.05 26.06 24.98
N MET A 681 1.87 26.48 23.72
CA MET A 681 2.89 26.31 22.69
C MET A 681 3.58 27.66 22.52
N ASP A 682 4.79 27.76 23.09
CA ASP A 682 5.79 28.76 22.73
C ASP A 682 6.41 28.40 21.35
N ASP A 683 6.62 29.45 20.55
CA ASP A 683 7.38 29.60 19.28
C ASP A 683 7.05 28.75 18.03
#